data_AF-A0A2G3PT53-F1
#
_entry.id   AF-A0A2G3PT53-F1
#
_cell.length_a   1.000
_cell.length_b   1.000
_cell.length_c   1.000
_cell.angle_alpha   90.00
_cell.angle_beta   90.00
_cell.angle_gamma   90.00
#
_symmetry.space_group_name_H-M   'P 1'
#
loop_
_entity.id
_entity.type
_entity.pdbx_description
1 polymer ?
#
loop_
_entity_poly.entity_id
_entity_poly.type
_entity_poly.pdbx_seq_one_letter_code
_entity_poly.pdbx_strand_id
1 'polypeptide(L)'
;MPDPRLPDGRTAVVLSADSPELLVAEAGALSAYVRDNPTVTPSAVAAMLMRTRVVRRHRALVMASDRDRLAAGLQALADGGDHPDVVRGRGPATRRTTAFVFPGQGSQYPGMGKMFYDASPVFRDEVDRMNDIFVELYGISPRDYLLDQQERSVDADGRVHEDIRVVQPALLMQMIALAQMWRSFGVEPMLTVGHSQGEIAAAYISGAMSLTDVIHVVATRANLVVEFSPTGYSMAVVAIDRDECEALLAEHSGWAELSVVNSPHILCISGDRSTVHDMVETLTAAGKFAKEIRVDYPAHTSIVSRFRDELGEALADKLENSRFTETSTPCFGGTLGKAMSPSQPLSDYWFWNLRNRVRFDLAVGGAVRSGANTFIEIAEHPTLALAIQENIATTAPDAAMPVIGTSRRSAEDLREFTHNLATVAVNDSGYRWESLAVAEVEPVPPLPDFPHVQMARRSLWASHLAPGQELESAVPEEDSALFPRRITETWTRLARRTLVPPRSILLVDDTGRCEQWAADLCAAAPAHGATASMYRQEGPPGSVQFDSVVILLPGGSGDAVSDAIADLSDFFGNRGWLPAAVTAAAECWLVTAAGEHVVPDDPVPHLFHAAANAGFRCLAAEYPRTTFRHLDLPGEGAPSASAVIGALHIAAEPELALRGAKVYAKRLTYVDGVDGRPAPVLGDAAPLGFDDPAIGSGPDDHVVIIGGTGKLGLEFCEYFATRGATRITLLSRSGETASTAGRLRHIRSLGGARVDVVACDVGDEASVLQFVSDHVTEPVDVVVHAAVNYVDAESGNITPDLVAAATQSKVVGLMHVLAATPLAPRCRVVLCSSIAATLGGRGQILYAAGNRMLDVLARTLREQGMRAASVQWGLWNVQGPLDTAGVDRVEGAGVIPMRPADALSVAFTGATADTIVAAADWAELHDIVSLFGHGPLVAGLVPERPPAQLASSVLPTTPSPVTAGSPTASEPAAPEMPAAPTDSAVFAELVVTELNRVMGIDGGDIDRTVPLVALGLDSLQALDFRRRVKSELDRDLPVEAILGGASFDEVVRLMDVGSETAVGG
;
A
#
# COMPACT_ATOMS: atom_id res chain seq x y z
N MET A 1 -4.45 6.70 -39.94
CA MET A 1 -4.53 5.97 -38.66
C MET A 1 -3.86 4.65 -38.88
N PRO A 2 -2.85 4.30 -38.08
CA PRO A 2 -2.06 3.10 -38.33
C PRO A 2 -2.88 1.82 -38.14
N ASP A 3 -2.54 0.79 -38.89
CA ASP A 3 -3.14 -0.53 -38.82
C ASP A 3 -2.43 -1.36 -37.75
N PRO A 4 -3.13 -1.75 -36.66
CA PRO A 4 -2.48 -2.41 -35.54
C PRO A 4 -2.11 -3.85 -35.91
N ARG A 5 -0.82 -4.14 -35.94
CA ARG A 5 -0.26 -5.47 -36.25
C ARG A 5 0.41 -6.07 -35.03
N LEU A 6 0.15 -7.36 -34.86
CA LEU A 6 0.80 -8.20 -33.87
C LEU A 6 2.12 -8.76 -34.40
N PRO A 7 2.99 -9.30 -33.53
CA PRO A 7 4.31 -9.80 -33.93
C PRO A 7 4.29 -10.87 -35.03
N ASP A 8 3.24 -11.69 -35.07
CA ASP A 8 3.04 -12.71 -36.12
C ASP A 8 2.28 -12.22 -37.36
N GLY A 9 2.09 -10.91 -37.49
CA GLY A 9 1.43 -10.27 -38.63
C GLY A 9 -0.10 -10.25 -38.58
N ARG A 10 -0.75 -10.86 -37.59
CA ARG A 10 -2.21 -10.78 -37.42
C ARG A 10 -2.65 -9.37 -37.02
N THR A 11 -3.88 -9.01 -37.39
CA THR A 11 -4.48 -7.73 -36.99
C THR A 11 -4.96 -7.81 -35.54
N ALA A 12 -4.60 -6.82 -34.73
CA ALA A 12 -5.09 -6.66 -33.37
C ALA A 12 -6.45 -5.93 -33.37
N VAL A 13 -7.54 -6.65 -33.12
CA VAL A 13 -8.88 -6.06 -32.96
C VAL A 13 -9.22 -5.99 -31.48
N VAL A 14 -9.13 -4.78 -30.91
CA VAL A 14 -9.34 -4.53 -29.47
C VAL A 14 -10.81 -4.25 -29.18
N LEU A 15 -11.42 -5.08 -28.34
CA LEU A 15 -12.75 -4.85 -27.78
C LEU A 15 -12.59 -4.42 -26.32
N SER A 16 -13.39 -3.44 -25.90
CA SER A 16 -13.37 -3.02 -24.50
C SER A 16 -14.71 -2.49 -24.02
N ALA A 17 -14.98 -2.66 -22.72
CA ALA A 17 -16.18 -2.18 -22.06
C ALA A 17 -15.96 -1.88 -20.56
N ASP A 18 -16.96 -1.26 -19.93
CA ASP A 18 -16.93 -0.92 -18.49
C ASP A 18 -17.39 -2.08 -17.58
N SER A 19 -17.98 -3.13 -18.16
CA SER A 19 -18.33 -4.38 -17.47
C SER A 19 -18.11 -5.61 -18.37
N PRO A 20 -18.00 -6.82 -17.80
CA PRO A 20 -17.87 -8.06 -18.57
C PRO A 20 -19.07 -8.32 -19.50
N GLU A 21 -20.28 -7.96 -19.08
CA GLU A 21 -21.52 -8.18 -19.83
C GLU A 21 -21.59 -7.25 -21.05
N LEU A 22 -21.15 -6.00 -20.89
CA LEU A 22 -21.06 -5.05 -21.99
C LEU A 22 -19.99 -5.43 -23.01
N LEU A 23 -18.91 -6.10 -22.58
CA LEU A 23 -17.89 -6.62 -23.51
C LEU A 23 -18.47 -7.71 -24.41
N VAL A 24 -19.29 -8.61 -23.84
CA VAL A 24 -20.03 -9.64 -24.59
C VAL A 24 -21.03 -9.00 -25.55
N ALA A 25 -21.74 -7.96 -25.11
CA ALA A 25 -22.67 -7.22 -25.96
C ALA A 25 -21.95 -6.50 -27.12
N GLU A 26 -20.81 -5.86 -26.87
CA GLU A 26 -20.00 -5.20 -27.91
C GLU A 26 -19.51 -6.24 -28.93
N ALA A 27 -19.05 -7.41 -28.47
CA ALA A 27 -18.67 -8.51 -29.35
C ALA A 27 -19.86 -9.00 -30.21
N GLY A 28 -21.05 -9.13 -29.62
CA GLY A 28 -22.27 -9.50 -30.36
C GLY A 28 -22.66 -8.48 -31.43
N ALA A 29 -22.59 -7.18 -31.12
CA ALA A 29 -22.88 -6.11 -32.07
C ALA A 29 -21.87 -6.09 -33.24
N LEU A 30 -20.58 -6.26 -32.95
CA LEU A 30 -19.53 -6.34 -33.96
C LEU A 30 -19.63 -7.64 -34.79
N SER A 31 -19.95 -8.78 -34.17
CA SER A 31 -20.18 -10.05 -34.86
C SER A 31 -21.32 -9.92 -35.89
N ALA A 32 -22.44 -9.31 -35.48
CA ALA A 32 -23.56 -9.04 -36.38
C ALA A 32 -23.14 -8.11 -37.54
N TYR A 33 -22.39 -7.04 -37.26
CA TYR A 33 -21.91 -6.12 -38.29
C TYR A 33 -21.00 -6.81 -39.31
N VAL A 34 -20.01 -7.59 -38.86
CA VAL A 34 -19.08 -8.31 -39.74
C VAL A 34 -19.82 -9.34 -40.60
N ARG A 35 -20.84 -10.01 -40.04
CA ARG A 35 -21.69 -10.94 -40.79
C ARG A 35 -22.46 -10.24 -41.90
N ASP A 36 -23.04 -9.07 -41.61
CA ASP A 36 -23.90 -8.34 -42.55
C ASP A 36 -23.11 -7.53 -43.60
N ASN A 37 -21.80 -7.32 -43.37
CA ASN A 37 -20.90 -6.58 -44.26
C ASN A 37 -19.75 -7.49 -44.77
N PRO A 38 -19.96 -8.29 -45.83
CA PRO A 38 -19.01 -9.33 -46.24
C PRO A 38 -17.67 -8.80 -46.78
N THR A 39 -17.58 -7.52 -47.14
CA THR A 39 -16.36 -6.90 -47.67
C THR A 39 -15.48 -6.26 -46.59
N VAL A 40 -15.89 -6.26 -45.32
CA VAL A 40 -15.11 -5.65 -44.24
C VAL A 40 -13.88 -6.50 -43.90
N THR A 41 -12.73 -5.84 -43.77
CA THR A 41 -11.47 -6.48 -43.37
C THR A 41 -11.20 -6.28 -41.88
N PRO A 42 -10.41 -7.15 -41.23
CA PRO A 42 -10.01 -6.95 -39.84
C PRO A 42 -9.34 -5.61 -39.58
N SER A 43 -8.46 -5.16 -40.47
CA SER A 43 -7.80 -3.85 -40.41
C SER A 43 -8.79 -2.70 -40.40
N ALA A 44 -9.84 -2.78 -41.22
CA ALA A 44 -10.87 -1.73 -41.26
C ALA A 44 -11.67 -1.68 -39.95
N VAL A 45 -12.00 -2.84 -39.35
CA VAL A 45 -12.66 -2.91 -38.05
C VAL A 45 -11.75 -2.39 -36.93
N ALA A 46 -10.49 -2.82 -36.89
CA ALA A 46 -9.52 -2.37 -35.89
C ALA A 46 -9.30 -0.84 -35.96
N ALA A 47 -9.09 -0.31 -37.16
CA ALA A 47 -8.94 1.13 -37.37
C ALA A 47 -10.19 1.92 -36.98
N MET A 48 -11.39 1.38 -37.25
CA MET A 48 -12.66 2.01 -36.84
C MET A 48 -12.81 2.04 -35.32
N LEU A 49 -12.48 0.94 -34.63
CA LEU A 49 -12.52 0.87 -33.17
C LEU A 49 -11.52 1.85 -32.54
N MET A 50 -10.24 1.81 -32.93
CA MET A 50 -9.22 2.72 -32.40
C MET A 50 -9.54 4.20 -32.66
N ARG A 51 -10.22 4.51 -33.76
CA ARG A 51 -10.64 5.88 -34.09
C ARG A 51 -11.86 6.37 -33.31
N THR A 52 -12.79 5.47 -32.95
CA THR A 52 -14.11 5.83 -32.44
C THR A 52 -14.39 5.35 -31.02
N ARG A 53 -13.43 4.68 -30.38
CA ARG A 53 -13.55 4.09 -29.04
C ARG A 53 -12.36 4.47 -28.18
N VAL A 54 -12.64 4.72 -26.91
CA VAL A 54 -11.63 4.72 -25.84
C VAL A 54 -11.51 3.30 -25.31
N VAL A 55 -10.29 2.79 -25.14
CA VAL A 55 -10.06 1.45 -24.61
C VAL A 55 -10.35 1.43 -23.10
N ARG A 56 -11.42 0.74 -22.71
CA ARG A 56 -11.92 0.63 -21.32
C ARG A 56 -11.29 -0.55 -20.56
N ARG A 57 -11.73 -0.75 -19.31
CA ARG A 57 -11.12 -1.69 -18.37
C ARG A 57 -11.34 -3.18 -18.67
N HIS A 58 -12.51 -3.61 -19.12
CA HIS A 58 -12.70 -5.01 -19.51
C HIS A 58 -12.31 -5.16 -20.97
N ARG A 59 -11.24 -5.88 -21.25
CA ARG A 59 -10.61 -5.94 -22.57
C ARG A 59 -10.60 -7.36 -23.12
N ALA A 60 -10.78 -7.47 -24.41
CA ALA A 60 -10.47 -8.65 -25.20
C ALA A 60 -9.76 -8.25 -26.48
N LEU A 61 -8.87 -9.11 -26.96
CA LEU A 61 -8.15 -8.94 -28.20
C LEU A 61 -8.46 -10.12 -29.12
N VAL A 62 -9.01 -9.83 -30.30
CA VAL A 62 -9.14 -10.82 -31.38
C VAL A 62 -7.95 -10.65 -32.33
N MET A 63 -7.19 -11.72 -32.51
CA MET A 63 -5.98 -11.79 -33.33
C MET A 63 -6.35 -12.37 -34.70
N ALA A 64 -6.74 -11.51 -35.64
CA ALA A 64 -7.34 -11.95 -36.90
C ALA A 64 -6.36 -11.90 -38.09
N SER A 65 -6.16 -13.02 -38.77
CA SER A 65 -5.48 -13.08 -40.07
C SER A 65 -6.37 -12.68 -41.24
N ASP A 66 -7.67 -12.91 -41.10
CA ASP A 66 -8.68 -12.73 -42.14
C ASP A 66 -10.06 -12.50 -41.50
N ARG A 67 -11.06 -12.26 -42.36
CA ARG A 67 -12.44 -11.99 -41.94
C ARG A 67 -13.08 -13.18 -41.20
N ASP A 68 -12.82 -14.41 -41.62
CA ASP A 68 -13.46 -15.60 -41.04
C ASP A 68 -12.95 -15.83 -39.61
N ARG A 69 -11.66 -15.62 -39.38
CA ARG A 69 -11.04 -15.62 -38.04
C ARG A 69 -11.56 -14.49 -37.17
N LEU A 70 -11.75 -13.29 -37.72
CA LEU A 70 -12.39 -12.19 -37.00
C LEU A 70 -13.82 -12.56 -36.58
N ALA A 71 -14.63 -13.07 -37.51
CA ALA A 71 -16.02 -13.45 -37.25
C ALA A 71 -16.11 -14.55 -36.19
N ALA A 72 -15.27 -15.59 -36.29
CA ALA A 72 -15.21 -16.68 -35.31
C ALA A 72 -14.81 -16.18 -33.91
N GLY A 73 -13.80 -15.31 -33.82
CA GLY A 73 -13.35 -14.74 -32.55
C GLY A 73 -14.39 -13.82 -31.88
N LEU A 74 -15.05 -12.96 -32.67
CA LEU A 74 -16.15 -12.12 -32.18
C LEU A 74 -17.34 -12.95 -31.71
N GLN A 75 -17.68 -14.01 -32.45
CA GLN A 75 -18.77 -14.91 -32.07
C GLN A 75 -18.44 -15.65 -30.77
N ALA A 76 -17.22 -16.18 -30.62
CA ALA A 76 -16.79 -16.82 -29.38
C ALA A 76 -16.88 -15.87 -28.17
N LEU A 77 -16.45 -14.61 -28.32
CA LEU A 77 -16.59 -13.59 -27.29
C LEU A 77 -18.07 -13.29 -26.95
N ALA A 78 -18.94 -13.24 -27.97
CA ALA A 78 -20.37 -13.01 -27.80
C ALA A 78 -21.08 -14.19 -27.10
N ASP A 79 -20.59 -15.40 -27.31
CA ASP A 79 -21.10 -16.62 -26.66
C ASP A 79 -20.45 -16.86 -25.28
N GLY A 80 -19.46 -16.05 -24.90
CA GLY A 80 -18.69 -16.20 -23.66
C GLY A 80 -17.75 -17.41 -23.65
N GLY A 81 -17.42 -17.97 -24.82
CA GLY A 81 -16.56 -19.14 -24.99
C GLY A 81 -15.10 -18.79 -25.29
N ASP A 82 -14.22 -19.79 -25.16
CA ASP A 82 -12.80 -19.68 -25.51
C ASP A 82 -12.56 -19.85 -27.01
N HIS A 83 -11.55 -19.16 -27.54
CA HIS A 83 -11.12 -19.30 -28.93
C HIS A 83 -9.59 -19.08 -29.03
N PRO A 84 -8.85 -19.88 -29.83
CA PRO A 84 -7.39 -19.79 -29.90
C PRO A 84 -6.86 -18.44 -30.39
N ASP A 85 -7.66 -17.73 -31.20
CA ASP A 85 -7.33 -16.40 -31.72
C ASP A 85 -7.86 -15.26 -30.82
N VAL A 86 -8.34 -15.56 -29.61
CA VAL A 86 -8.90 -14.57 -28.68
C VAL A 86 -8.17 -14.62 -27.35
N VAL A 87 -7.75 -13.45 -26.87
CA VAL A 87 -7.23 -13.28 -25.50
C VAL A 87 -8.15 -12.34 -24.74
N ARG A 88 -8.68 -12.81 -23.60
CA ARG A 88 -9.57 -12.04 -22.74
C ARG A 88 -8.87 -11.72 -21.42
N GLY A 89 -9.02 -10.47 -20.95
CA GLY A 89 -8.57 -10.09 -19.61
C GLY A 89 -9.31 -10.91 -18.56
N ARG A 90 -8.60 -11.39 -17.54
CA ARG A 90 -9.19 -12.19 -16.44
C ARG A 90 -10.10 -11.38 -15.52
N GLY A 91 -9.94 -10.07 -15.57
CA GLY A 91 -10.70 -9.09 -14.82
C GLY A 91 -10.54 -7.72 -15.48
N PRO A 92 -10.86 -6.65 -14.76
CA PRO A 92 -10.71 -5.32 -15.30
C PRO A 92 -9.20 -4.94 -15.29
N ALA A 93 -8.69 -4.42 -16.41
CA ALA A 93 -7.27 -4.13 -16.63
C ALA A 93 -6.73 -3.15 -15.58
N THR A 94 -5.65 -3.51 -14.91
CA THR A 94 -5.01 -2.73 -13.83
C THR A 94 -3.67 -2.21 -14.33
N ARG A 95 -3.12 -1.12 -13.77
CA ARG A 95 -1.75 -0.71 -14.12
C ARG A 95 -0.76 -1.82 -13.72
N ARG A 96 0.13 -2.22 -14.62
CA ARG A 96 1.14 -3.26 -14.34
C ARG A 96 2.51 -2.67 -14.07
N THR A 97 3.21 -3.27 -13.11
CA THR A 97 4.63 -3.02 -12.84
C THR A 97 5.37 -4.27 -13.31
N THR A 98 5.85 -4.23 -14.55
CA THR A 98 6.43 -5.37 -15.24
C THR A 98 7.89 -5.57 -14.86
N ALA A 99 8.22 -6.78 -14.40
CA ALA A 99 9.56 -7.26 -14.14
C ALA A 99 10.07 -8.08 -15.32
N PHE A 100 11.16 -7.67 -15.97
CA PHE A 100 11.85 -8.55 -16.91
C PHE A 100 12.83 -9.45 -16.15
N VAL A 101 12.68 -10.75 -16.32
CA VAL A 101 13.50 -11.77 -15.66
C VAL A 101 14.43 -12.43 -16.66
N PHE A 102 15.72 -12.38 -16.38
CA PHE A 102 16.78 -12.87 -17.27
C PHE A 102 17.39 -14.15 -16.68
N PRO A 103 17.21 -15.31 -17.32
CA PRO A 103 17.70 -16.58 -16.79
C PRO A 103 19.22 -16.75 -16.91
N GLY A 104 19.74 -17.75 -16.20
CA GLY A 104 21.14 -18.17 -16.28
C GLY A 104 21.43 -19.10 -17.47
N GLN A 105 22.57 -19.80 -17.39
CA GLN A 105 22.91 -20.87 -18.33
C GLN A 105 22.16 -22.16 -17.98
N GLY A 106 21.73 -22.93 -18.99
CA GLY A 106 21.16 -24.27 -18.79
C GLY A 106 20.15 -24.72 -19.85
N SER A 107 19.47 -23.80 -20.55
CA SER A 107 18.49 -24.12 -21.60
C SER A 107 19.00 -23.99 -23.02
N GLN A 108 20.24 -23.49 -23.21
CA GLN A 108 20.78 -23.19 -24.52
C GLN A 108 20.82 -24.39 -25.46
N TYR A 109 20.70 -24.11 -26.74
CA TYR A 109 20.98 -25.05 -27.83
C TYR A 109 21.32 -24.26 -29.10
N PRO A 110 22.13 -24.84 -30.01
CA PRO A 110 22.41 -24.21 -31.30
C PRO A 110 21.11 -23.97 -32.08
N GLY A 111 20.95 -22.78 -32.64
CA GLY A 111 19.75 -22.41 -33.40
C GLY A 111 18.61 -21.79 -32.58
N MET A 112 18.79 -21.60 -31.26
CA MET A 112 17.73 -21.06 -30.38
C MET A 112 17.23 -19.66 -30.76
N GLY A 113 18.02 -18.86 -31.47
CA GLY A 113 17.66 -17.53 -31.92
C GLY A 113 17.07 -17.47 -33.33
N LYS A 114 17.16 -18.56 -34.10
CA LYS A 114 16.86 -18.56 -35.54
C LYS A 114 15.45 -18.10 -35.87
N MET A 115 14.44 -18.62 -35.19
CA MET A 115 13.04 -18.26 -35.43
C MET A 115 12.79 -16.75 -35.22
N PHE A 116 13.34 -16.18 -34.15
CA PHE A 116 13.20 -14.75 -33.86
C PHE A 116 13.99 -13.88 -34.85
N TYR A 117 15.18 -14.32 -35.24
CA TYR A 117 16.02 -13.63 -36.23
C TYR A 117 15.35 -13.56 -37.62
N ASP A 118 14.70 -14.65 -38.03
CA ASP A 118 14.00 -14.70 -39.31
C ASP A 118 12.70 -13.86 -39.26
N ALA A 119 11.97 -13.88 -38.14
CA ALA A 119 10.63 -13.29 -38.02
C ALA A 119 10.60 -11.82 -37.53
N SER A 120 11.57 -11.37 -36.74
CA SER A 120 11.56 -10.05 -36.09
C SER A 120 12.75 -9.20 -36.53
N PRO A 121 12.53 -8.08 -37.26
CA PRO A 121 13.60 -7.16 -37.63
C PRO A 121 14.33 -6.59 -36.42
N VAL A 122 13.62 -6.22 -35.35
CA VAL A 122 14.22 -5.67 -34.13
C VAL A 122 15.17 -6.66 -33.48
N PHE A 123 14.78 -7.95 -33.42
CA PHE A 123 15.65 -8.99 -32.88
C PHE A 123 16.91 -9.17 -33.73
N ARG A 124 16.73 -9.23 -35.06
CA ARG A 124 17.83 -9.39 -36.01
C ARG A 124 18.84 -8.24 -35.96
N ASP A 125 18.34 -7.00 -36.00
CA ASP A 125 19.20 -5.81 -36.00
C ASP A 125 20.02 -5.72 -34.71
N GLU A 126 19.42 -6.08 -33.58
CA GLU A 126 20.10 -6.09 -32.28
C GLU A 126 21.15 -7.22 -32.18
N VAL A 127 20.84 -8.41 -32.71
CA VAL A 127 21.79 -9.53 -32.84
C VAL A 127 22.99 -9.14 -33.72
N ASP A 128 22.74 -8.57 -34.89
CA ASP A 128 23.80 -8.20 -35.84
C ASP A 128 24.70 -7.11 -35.26
N ARG A 129 24.11 -6.08 -34.63
CA ARG A 129 24.84 -5.02 -33.93
C ARG A 129 25.77 -5.58 -32.86
N MET A 130 25.28 -6.44 -31.97
CA MET A 130 26.12 -7.04 -30.93
C MET A 130 27.18 -7.96 -31.51
N ASN A 131 26.84 -8.72 -32.55
CA ASN A 131 27.75 -9.64 -33.19
C ASN A 131 28.95 -8.91 -33.81
N ASP A 132 28.72 -7.78 -34.48
CA ASP A 132 29.78 -6.97 -35.07
C ASP A 132 30.79 -6.51 -33.99
N ILE A 133 30.30 -6.11 -32.81
CA ILE A 133 31.14 -5.75 -31.66
C ILE A 133 31.94 -6.96 -31.14
N PHE A 134 31.32 -8.15 -31.03
CA PHE A 134 32.03 -9.36 -30.61
C PHE A 134 33.10 -9.79 -31.61
N VAL A 135 32.83 -9.66 -32.91
CA VAL A 135 33.81 -9.97 -33.96
C VAL A 135 34.98 -8.99 -33.90
N GLU A 136 34.70 -7.69 -33.73
CA GLU A 136 35.74 -6.66 -33.63
C GLU A 136 36.62 -6.84 -32.39
N LEU A 137 36.02 -7.05 -31.21
CA LEU A 137 36.76 -7.06 -29.94
C LEU A 137 37.38 -8.41 -29.59
N TYR A 138 36.76 -9.52 -30.02
CA TYR A 138 37.10 -10.86 -29.57
C TYR A 138 37.31 -11.88 -30.71
N GLY A 139 37.03 -11.51 -31.96
CA GLY A 139 37.21 -12.40 -33.11
C GLY A 139 36.29 -13.63 -33.10
N ILE A 140 35.19 -13.59 -32.34
CA ILE A 140 34.18 -14.65 -32.25
C ILE A 140 32.83 -14.15 -32.75
N SER A 141 31.99 -15.05 -33.26
CA SER A 141 30.62 -14.74 -33.68
C SER A 141 29.61 -15.55 -32.86
N PRO A 142 29.05 -14.97 -31.78
CA PRO A 142 27.98 -15.62 -31.01
C PRO A 142 26.70 -15.85 -31.83
N ARG A 143 26.49 -15.04 -32.88
CA ARG A 143 25.40 -15.21 -33.84
C ARG A 143 25.43 -16.59 -34.51
N ASP A 144 26.61 -17.10 -34.84
CA ASP A 144 26.73 -18.40 -35.51
C ASP A 144 26.18 -19.54 -34.63
N TYR A 145 26.30 -19.44 -33.31
CA TYR A 145 25.66 -20.36 -32.38
C TYR A 145 24.13 -20.17 -32.37
N LEU A 146 23.65 -18.92 -32.29
CA LEU A 146 22.22 -18.59 -32.30
C LEU A 146 21.48 -19.08 -33.54
N LEU A 147 22.18 -19.15 -34.68
CA LEU A 147 21.62 -19.53 -35.98
C LEU A 147 21.97 -20.96 -36.42
N ASP A 148 22.71 -21.72 -35.59
CA ASP A 148 23.22 -23.07 -35.91
C ASP A 148 24.10 -23.10 -37.19
N GLN A 149 25.00 -22.12 -37.33
CA GLN A 149 25.91 -21.94 -38.47
C GLN A 149 27.36 -22.33 -38.16
N GLN A 150 27.66 -22.70 -36.91
CA GLN A 150 28.98 -23.13 -36.46
C GLN A 150 29.36 -24.56 -36.93
N GLU A 151 30.65 -24.81 -37.12
CA GLU A 151 31.17 -26.17 -37.32
C GLU A 151 31.08 -26.97 -36.01
N ARG A 152 30.44 -28.14 -36.04
CA ARG A 152 30.24 -28.98 -34.84
C ARG A 152 31.46 -29.85 -34.57
N SER A 153 32.06 -29.69 -33.40
CA SER A 153 32.99 -30.66 -32.83
C SER A 153 32.22 -31.71 -32.03
N VAL A 154 32.46 -32.99 -32.30
CA VAL A 154 31.81 -34.11 -31.62
C VAL A 154 32.88 -34.93 -30.91
N ASP A 155 32.65 -35.24 -29.64
CA ASP A 155 33.55 -36.10 -28.86
C ASP A 155 33.39 -37.59 -29.21
N ALA A 156 34.22 -38.44 -28.60
CA ALA A 156 34.22 -39.88 -28.84
C ALA A 156 32.90 -40.59 -28.44
N ASP A 157 32.07 -39.95 -27.60
CA ASP A 157 30.78 -40.47 -27.12
C ASP A 157 29.59 -39.91 -27.93
N GLY A 158 29.86 -39.12 -28.99
CA GLY A 158 28.83 -38.54 -29.84
C GLY A 158 28.20 -37.25 -29.28
N ARG A 159 28.78 -36.65 -28.23
CA ARG A 159 28.31 -35.38 -27.68
C ARG A 159 28.92 -34.20 -28.43
N VAL A 160 28.08 -33.22 -28.75
CA VAL A 160 28.54 -31.96 -29.33
C VAL A 160 29.24 -31.16 -28.22
N HIS A 161 30.50 -30.82 -28.43
CA HIS A 161 31.23 -29.93 -27.54
C HIS A 161 30.82 -28.49 -27.83
N GLU A 162 30.26 -27.79 -26.85
CA GLU A 162 29.86 -26.39 -26.97
C GLU A 162 30.94 -25.48 -26.36
N ASP A 163 31.51 -24.58 -27.17
CA ASP A 163 32.51 -23.62 -26.68
C ASP A 163 31.84 -22.57 -25.80
N ILE A 164 32.12 -22.59 -24.50
CA ILE A 164 31.55 -21.67 -23.51
C ILE A 164 31.82 -20.19 -23.84
N ARG A 165 32.94 -19.91 -24.54
CA ARG A 165 33.31 -18.57 -25.01
C ARG A 165 32.36 -18.04 -26.07
N VAL A 166 31.61 -18.91 -26.74
CA VAL A 166 30.57 -18.55 -27.71
C VAL A 166 29.19 -18.63 -27.06
N VAL A 167 28.94 -19.63 -26.22
CA VAL A 167 27.64 -19.88 -25.59
C VAL A 167 27.18 -18.76 -24.65
N GLN A 168 28.04 -18.28 -23.73
CA GLN A 168 27.63 -17.22 -22.81
C GLN A 168 27.33 -15.89 -23.54
N PRO A 169 28.17 -15.42 -24.48
CA PRO A 169 27.83 -14.31 -25.35
C PRO A 169 26.54 -14.52 -26.17
N ALA A 170 26.29 -15.73 -26.69
CA ALA A 170 25.07 -16.01 -27.45
C ALA A 170 23.82 -15.90 -26.57
N LEU A 171 23.89 -16.38 -25.32
CA LEU A 171 22.81 -16.23 -24.34
C LEU A 171 22.57 -14.76 -23.97
N LEU A 172 23.62 -13.97 -23.76
CA LEU A 172 23.50 -12.53 -23.55
C LEU A 172 22.77 -11.87 -24.73
N MET A 173 23.21 -12.17 -25.94
CA MET A 173 22.65 -11.63 -27.18
C MET A 173 21.17 -12.00 -27.36
N GLN A 174 20.82 -13.27 -27.12
CA GLN A 174 19.44 -13.75 -27.13
C GLN A 174 18.56 -12.97 -26.15
N MET A 175 18.99 -12.85 -24.90
CA MET A 175 18.24 -12.17 -23.84
C MET A 175 18.00 -10.69 -24.16
N ILE A 176 19.05 -9.98 -24.60
CA ILE A 176 18.94 -8.56 -24.96
C ILE A 176 18.01 -8.39 -26.16
N ALA A 177 18.18 -9.17 -27.23
CA ALA A 177 17.37 -9.05 -28.44
C ALA A 177 15.88 -9.41 -28.18
N LEU A 178 15.60 -10.40 -27.32
CA LEU A 178 14.22 -10.69 -26.88
C LEU A 178 13.62 -9.54 -26.06
N ALA A 179 14.40 -8.92 -25.16
CA ALA A 179 13.93 -7.76 -24.39
C ALA A 179 13.60 -6.58 -25.32
N GLN A 180 14.44 -6.29 -26.32
CA GLN A 180 14.15 -5.25 -27.31
C GLN A 180 12.90 -5.58 -28.14
N MET A 181 12.68 -6.86 -28.47
CA MET A 181 11.47 -7.29 -29.14
C MET A 181 10.22 -6.98 -28.30
N TRP A 182 10.20 -7.29 -26.98
CA TRP A 182 9.10 -6.90 -26.09
C TRP A 182 8.87 -5.38 -26.05
N ARG A 183 9.94 -4.60 -25.93
CA ARG A 183 9.89 -3.13 -25.88
C ARG A 183 9.33 -2.52 -27.16
N SER A 184 9.68 -3.10 -28.32
CA SER A 184 9.17 -2.65 -29.63
C SER A 184 7.64 -2.76 -29.75
N PHE A 185 7.00 -3.64 -28.96
CA PHE A 185 5.56 -3.79 -28.87
C PHE A 185 4.96 -3.15 -27.60
N GLY A 186 5.64 -2.15 -27.04
CA GLY A 186 5.12 -1.28 -25.99
C GLY A 186 5.20 -1.82 -24.57
N VAL A 187 5.87 -2.96 -24.35
CA VAL A 187 6.07 -3.53 -23.01
C VAL A 187 7.46 -3.16 -22.50
N GLU A 188 7.52 -2.19 -21.59
CA GLU A 188 8.75 -1.73 -20.94
C GLU A 188 8.91 -2.39 -19.56
N PRO A 189 10.14 -2.77 -19.15
CA PRO A 189 10.39 -3.18 -17.77
C PRO A 189 10.39 -1.96 -16.85
N MET A 190 9.67 -2.06 -15.74
CA MET A 190 9.79 -1.10 -14.63
C MET A 190 10.90 -1.49 -13.65
N LEU A 191 11.33 -2.76 -13.72
CA LEU A 191 12.44 -3.32 -12.96
C LEU A 191 12.94 -4.59 -13.67
N THR A 192 14.21 -4.92 -13.46
CA THR A 192 14.82 -6.14 -14.03
C THR A 192 15.28 -7.06 -12.90
N VAL A 193 15.26 -8.36 -13.16
CA VAL A 193 15.73 -9.40 -12.25
C VAL A 193 16.65 -10.34 -13.02
N GLY A 194 17.88 -10.53 -12.54
CA GLY A 194 18.84 -11.41 -13.18
C GLY A 194 19.19 -12.64 -12.35
N HIS A 195 19.41 -13.76 -13.02
CA HIS A 195 19.90 -15.00 -12.42
C HIS A 195 21.30 -15.34 -12.95
N SER A 196 22.33 -15.30 -12.08
CA SER A 196 23.72 -15.60 -12.46
C SER A 196 24.18 -14.72 -13.65
N GLN A 197 24.55 -15.30 -14.80
CA GLN A 197 24.91 -14.53 -15.99
C GLN A 197 23.76 -13.67 -16.54
N GLY A 198 22.50 -14.03 -16.26
CA GLY A 198 21.34 -13.24 -16.66
C GLY A 198 21.35 -11.83 -16.03
N GLU A 199 22.07 -11.64 -14.92
CA GLU A 199 22.30 -10.32 -14.32
C GLU A 199 23.03 -9.36 -15.27
N ILE A 200 23.86 -9.87 -16.18
CA ILE A 200 24.59 -9.07 -17.17
C ILE A 200 23.59 -8.44 -18.17
N ALA A 201 22.65 -9.24 -18.68
CA ALA A 201 21.57 -8.75 -19.54
C ALA A 201 20.63 -7.80 -18.78
N ALA A 202 20.27 -8.15 -17.54
CA ALA A 202 19.40 -7.34 -16.69
C ALA A 202 19.98 -5.95 -16.42
N ALA A 203 21.30 -5.85 -16.19
CA ALA A 203 22.01 -4.59 -15.96
C ALA A 203 22.08 -3.71 -17.21
N TYR A 204 22.22 -4.31 -18.41
CA TYR A 204 22.14 -3.55 -19.66
C TYR A 204 20.72 -3.02 -19.92
N ILE A 205 19.71 -3.88 -19.81
CA ILE A 205 18.31 -3.51 -20.08
C ILE A 205 17.79 -2.48 -19.06
N SER A 206 18.28 -2.51 -17.83
CA SER A 206 17.96 -1.49 -16.85
C SER A 206 18.72 -0.18 -17.06
N GLY A 207 19.71 -0.12 -17.95
CA GLY A 207 20.60 1.04 -18.11
C GLY A 207 21.66 1.19 -17.02
N ALA A 208 21.86 0.17 -16.16
CA ALA A 208 22.89 0.21 -15.12
C ALA A 208 24.31 -0.01 -15.69
N MET A 209 24.43 -0.54 -16.91
CA MET A 209 25.70 -0.76 -17.62
C MET A 209 25.59 -0.48 -19.12
N SER A 210 26.70 -0.07 -19.75
CA SER A 210 26.79 0.12 -21.19
C SER A 210 26.85 -1.23 -21.93
N LEU A 211 26.53 -1.22 -23.23
CA LEU A 211 26.60 -2.43 -24.06
C LEU A 211 28.04 -2.98 -24.12
N THR A 212 29.02 -2.10 -24.28
CA THR A 212 30.44 -2.46 -24.33
C THR A 212 30.87 -3.13 -23.03
N ASP A 213 30.49 -2.56 -21.88
CA ASP A 213 30.84 -3.09 -20.56
C ASP A 213 30.26 -4.50 -20.34
N VAL A 214 28.99 -4.73 -20.68
CA VAL A 214 28.40 -6.06 -20.52
C VAL A 214 29.01 -7.10 -21.46
N ILE A 215 29.42 -6.70 -22.67
CA ILE A 215 30.18 -7.54 -23.62
C ILE A 215 31.54 -7.91 -23.02
N HIS A 216 32.26 -6.94 -22.43
CA HIS A 216 33.53 -7.20 -21.77
C HIS A 216 33.39 -8.15 -20.57
N VAL A 217 32.36 -7.96 -19.75
CA VAL A 217 32.08 -8.83 -18.60
C VAL A 217 31.79 -10.26 -19.05
N VAL A 218 30.87 -10.48 -19.99
CA VAL A 218 30.49 -11.84 -20.40
C VAL A 218 31.66 -12.57 -21.07
N ALA A 219 32.44 -11.88 -21.93
CA ALA A 219 33.57 -12.49 -22.62
C ALA A 219 34.71 -12.83 -21.65
N THR A 220 35.01 -11.95 -20.69
CA THR A 220 36.03 -12.19 -19.67
C THR A 220 35.62 -13.35 -18.76
N ARG A 221 34.36 -13.36 -18.30
CA ARG A 221 33.78 -14.47 -17.54
C ARG A 221 33.89 -15.79 -18.29
N ALA A 222 33.52 -15.80 -19.58
CA ALA A 222 33.53 -17.01 -20.39
C ALA A 222 34.96 -17.57 -20.60
N ASN A 223 35.96 -16.71 -20.76
CA ASN A 223 37.36 -17.13 -20.87
C ASN A 223 37.90 -17.77 -19.59
N LEU A 224 37.57 -17.21 -18.43
CA LEU A 224 38.03 -17.76 -17.14
C LEU A 224 37.45 -19.14 -16.86
N VAL A 225 36.18 -19.37 -17.21
CA VAL A 225 35.54 -20.66 -16.93
C VAL A 225 36.07 -21.80 -17.80
N VAL A 226 36.73 -21.50 -18.92
CA VAL A 226 37.42 -22.52 -19.75
C VAL A 226 38.47 -23.26 -18.93
N GLU A 227 39.13 -22.61 -17.97
CA GLU A 227 40.16 -23.26 -17.15
C GLU A 227 39.61 -24.34 -16.21
N PHE A 228 38.29 -24.35 -15.95
CA PHE A 228 37.61 -25.40 -15.19
C PHE A 228 37.10 -26.55 -16.06
N SER A 229 36.90 -26.32 -17.36
CA SER A 229 36.31 -27.30 -18.28
C SER A 229 37.06 -28.65 -18.40
N PRO A 230 38.39 -28.75 -18.18
CA PRO A 230 39.10 -30.04 -18.22
C PRO A 230 38.94 -30.89 -16.97
N THR A 231 38.34 -30.35 -15.90
CA THR A 231 38.39 -30.94 -14.56
C THR A 231 37.00 -31.45 -14.16
N GLY A 232 36.89 -32.73 -13.81
CA GLY A 232 35.64 -33.46 -13.62
C GLY A 232 34.69 -32.90 -12.55
N TYR A 233 34.04 -31.78 -12.86
CA TYR A 233 33.01 -31.12 -12.07
C TYR A 233 31.64 -31.28 -12.74
N SER A 234 30.58 -31.05 -11.97
CA SER A 234 29.19 -31.01 -12.44
C SER A 234 28.36 -30.06 -11.58
N MET A 235 27.20 -29.66 -12.10
CA MET A 235 26.17 -28.92 -11.39
C MET A 235 24.84 -29.64 -11.57
N ALA A 236 23.98 -29.66 -10.54
CA ALA A 236 22.65 -30.26 -10.61
C ALA A 236 21.58 -29.37 -9.96
N VAL A 237 20.38 -29.36 -10.56
CA VAL A 237 19.16 -28.82 -9.93
C VAL A 237 18.53 -29.93 -9.10
N VAL A 238 18.11 -29.61 -7.89
CA VAL A 238 17.47 -30.53 -6.93
C VAL A 238 16.20 -29.91 -6.37
N ALA A 239 15.12 -30.70 -6.30
CA ALA A 239 13.83 -30.27 -5.78
C ALA A 239 13.66 -30.70 -4.31
N ILE A 240 14.37 -30.02 -3.42
CA ILE A 240 14.42 -30.27 -1.97
C ILE A 240 14.54 -28.94 -1.23
N ASP A 241 14.18 -28.94 0.05
CA ASP A 241 14.42 -27.77 0.90
C ASP A 241 15.89 -27.66 1.36
N ARG A 242 16.19 -26.58 2.06
CA ARG A 242 17.55 -26.26 2.49
C ARG A 242 18.08 -27.23 3.55
N ASP A 243 17.24 -27.66 4.49
CA ASP A 243 17.67 -28.55 5.58
C ASP A 243 17.98 -29.94 5.01
N GLU A 244 17.15 -30.41 4.07
CA GLU A 244 17.39 -31.64 3.32
C GLU A 244 18.66 -31.55 2.45
N CYS A 245 18.92 -30.40 1.81
CA CYS A 245 20.14 -30.20 1.04
C CYS A 245 21.39 -30.19 1.93
N GLU A 246 21.32 -29.57 3.11
CA GLU A 246 22.43 -29.56 4.08
C GLU A 246 22.70 -30.98 4.61
N ALA A 247 21.66 -31.78 4.85
CA ALA A 247 21.80 -33.19 5.19
C ALA A 247 22.43 -34.01 4.05
N LEU A 248 21.97 -33.85 2.82
CA LEU A 248 22.52 -34.51 1.64
C LEU A 248 24.02 -34.19 1.46
N LEU A 249 24.40 -32.92 1.61
CA LEU A 249 25.80 -32.50 1.55
C LEU A 249 26.64 -33.13 2.67
N ALA A 250 26.08 -33.33 3.86
CA ALA A 250 26.78 -33.94 5.00
C ALA A 250 26.95 -35.47 4.87
N GLU A 251 26.04 -36.14 4.15
CA GLU A 251 26.04 -37.61 3.97
C GLU A 251 27.03 -38.08 2.89
N HIS A 252 27.49 -37.19 2.02
CA HIS A 252 28.43 -37.49 0.95
C HIS A 252 29.82 -36.91 1.26
N SER A 253 30.87 -37.74 1.16
CA SER A 253 32.24 -37.34 1.57
C SER A 253 33.05 -36.61 0.49
N GLY A 254 32.56 -36.54 -0.75
CA GLY A 254 33.23 -35.80 -1.83
C GLY A 254 32.87 -34.31 -1.83
N TRP A 255 33.55 -33.49 -2.64
CA TRP A 255 33.31 -32.04 -2.60
C TRP A 255 32.07 -31.65 -3.42
N ALA A 256 31.12 -30.98 -2.76
CA ALA A 256 30.01 -30.26 -3.39
C ALA A 256 29.54 -29.12 -2.47
N GLU A 257 28.98 -28.06 -3.05
CA GLU A 257 28.45 -26.90 -2.35
C GLU A 257 27.06 -26.52 -2.89
N LEU A 258 26.19 -26.04 -2.01
CA LEU A 258 24.95 -25.36 -2.40
C LEU A 258 25.30 -24.04 -3.12
N SER A 259 25.05 -24.03 -4.41
CA SER A 259 25.51 -23.02 -5.39
C SER A 259 24.41 -22.02 -5.81
N VAL A 260 23.14 -22.43 -5.78
CA VAL A 260 21.99 -21.59 -6.15
C VAL A 260 20.80 -21.90 -5.24
N VAL A 261 20.07 -20.85 -4.83
CA VAL A 261 18.75 -20.93 -4.20
C VAL A 261 17.77 -20.23 -5.13
N ASN A 262 17.05 -21.01 -5.94
CA ASN A 262 16.04 -20.47 -6.86
C ASN A 262 14.76 -20.13 -6.12
N SER A 263 14.33 -21.03 -5.24
CA SER A 263 13.15 -20.90 -4.39
C SER A 263 13.31 -21.78 -3.15
N PRO A 264 12.35 -21.79 -2.19
CA PRO A 264 12.45 -22.63 -1.00
C PRO A 264 12.70 -24.12 -1.28
N HIS A 265 12.15 -24.66 -2.38
CA HIS A 265 12.31 -26.09 -2.73
C HIS A 265 13.00 -26.34 -4.09
N ILE A 266 13.58 -25.32 -4.74
CA ILE A 266 14.35 -25.50 -5.98
C ILE A 266 15.75 -24.94 -5.76
N LEU A 267 16.72 -25.84 -5.61
CA LEU A 267 18.11 -25.52 -5.29
C LEU A 267 19.05 -26.06 -6.37
N CYS A 268 20.29 -25.55 -6.41
CA CYS A 268 21.34 -26.19 -7.22
C CYS A 268 22.60 -26.48 -6.39
N ILE A 269 23.15 -27.66 -6.58
CA ILE A 269 24.44 -28.09 -6.03
C ILE A 269 25.50 -28.13 -7.13
N SER A 270 26.75 -27.82 -6.77
CA SER A 270 27.88 -27.81 -7.69
C SER A 270 29.12 -28.37 -7.00
N GLY A 271 29.90 -29.19 -7.70
CA GLY A 271 31.03 -29.87 -7.09
C GLY A 271 31.73 -30.86 -8.01
N ASP A 272 32.46 -31.80 -7.42
CA ASP A 272 33.05 -32.94 -8.11
C ASP A 272 31.96 -33.73 -8.83
N ARG A 273 32.22 -34.13 -10.08
CA ARG A 273 31.24 -34.82 -10.93
C ARG A 273 30.73 -36.10 -10.30
N SER A 274 31.62 -36.93 -9.74
CA SER A 274 31.22 -38.16 -9.05
C SER A 274 30.32 -37.87 -7.85
N THR A 275 30.64 -36.85 -7.06
CA THR A 275 29.87 -36.48 -5.87
C THR A 275 28.48 -35.97 -6.24
N VAL A 276 28.40 -35.06 -7.21
CA VAL A 276 27.11 -34.52 -7.69
C VAL A 276 26.27 -35.62 -8.32
N HIS A 277 26.90 -36.52 -9.08
CA HIS A 277 26.23 -37.68 -9.66
C HIS A 277 25.65 -38.61 -8.58
N ASP A 278 26.44 -38.97 -7.57
CA ASP A 278 25.99 -39.80 -6.45
C ASP A 278 24.81 -39.13 -5.71
N MET A 279 24.86 -37.81 -5.49
CA MET A 279 23.75 -37.06 -4.86
C MET A 279 22.48 -37.08 -5.71
N VAL A 280 22.61 -36.95 -7.04
CA VAL A 280 21.48 -37.06 -7.97
C VAL A 280 20.88 -38.45 -7.94
N GLU A 281 21.70 -39.51 -7.90
CA GLU A 281 21.23 -40.88 -7.75
C GLU A 281 20.51 -41.11 -6.42
N THR A 282 21.06 -40.62 -5.30
CA THR A 282 20.44 -40.68 -3.97
C THR A 282 19.05 -40.06 -3.97
N LEU A 283 18.91 -38.84 -4.51
CA LEU A 283 17.63 -38.14 -4.59
C LEU A 283 16.64 -38.84 -5.52
N THR A 284 17.12 -39.32 -6.67
CA THR A 284 16.29 -40.04 -7.64
C THR A 284 15.77 -41.35 -7.05
N ALA A 285 16.60 -42.09 -6.31
CA ALA A 285 16.20 -43.30 -5.59
C ALA A 285 15.16 -43.02 -4.49
N ALA A 286 15.20 -41.82 -3.89
CA ALA A 286 14.20 -41.33 -2.94
C ALA A 286 12.94 -40.76 -3.61
N GLY A 287 12.81 -40.81 -4.94
CA GLY A 287 11.66 -40.30 -5.69
C GLY A 287 11.59 -38.77 -5.80
N LYS A 288 12.69 -38.07 -5.53
CA LYS A 288 12.80 -36.61 -5.62
C LYS A 288 13.40 -36.20 -6.96
N PHE A 289 12.97 -35.05 -7.49
CA PHE A 289 13.53 -34.56 -8.75
C PHE A 289 14.96 -34.06 -8.53
N ALA A 290 15.89 -34.62 -9.29
CA ALA A 290 17.28 -34.19 -9.36
C ALA A 290 17.79 -34.36 -10.79
N LYS A 291 18.50 -33.37 -11.32
CA LYS A 291 18.99 -33.42 -12.70
C LYS A 291 20.28 -32.61 -12.87
N GLU A 292 21.29 -33.25 -13.44
CA GLU A 292 22.52 -32.57 -13.87
C GLU A 292 22.23 -31.54 -14.98
N ILE A 293 22.85 -30.36 -14.85
CA ILE A 293 22.80 -29.27 -15.81
C ILE A 293 23.98 -29.42 -16.77
N ARG A 294 23.80 -29.01 -18.03
CA ARG A 294 24.87 -29.00 -19.05
C ARG A 294 25.84 -27.85 -18.82
N VAL A 295 26.60 -27.93 -17.73
CA VAL A 295 27.65 -26.99 -17.33
C VAL A 295 28.81 -27.80 -16.76
N ASP A 296 29.98 -27.72 -17.40
CA ASP A 296 31.17 -28.50 -17.04
C ASP A 296 32.11 -27.78 -16.06
N TYR A 297 31.61 -26.81 -15.29
CA TYR A 297 32.39 -26.09 -14.28
C TYR A 297 31.54 -25.74 -13.04
N PRO A 298 32.15 -25.72 -11.83
CA PRO A 298 31.42 -25.56 -10.57
C PRO A 298 31.22 -24.08 -10.23
N ALA A 299 30.39 -23.37 -10.99
CA ALA A 299 30.07 -21.96 -10.73
C ALA A 299 29.50 -21.75 -9.31
N HIS A 300 29.66 -20.55 -8.75
CA HIS A 300 29.05 -20.17 -7.47
C HIS A 300 29.54 -20.98 -6.26
N THR A 301 30.77 -21.48 -6.32
CA THR A 301 31.42 -22.28 -5.27
C THR A 301 32.75 -21.66 -4.82
N SER A 302 33.31 -22.17 -3.72
CA SER A 302 34.59 -21.70 -3.18
C SER A 302 35.77 -21.74 -4.14
N ILE A 303 35.80 -22.67 -5.10
CA ILE A 303 36.95 -22.84 -6.00
C ILE A 303 37.15 -21.65 -6.94
N VAL A 304 36.10 -20.88 -7.23
CA VAL A 304 36.16 -19.66 -8.05
C VAL A 304 37.02 -18.58 -7.40
N SER A 305 37.25 -18.63 -6.07
CA SER A 305 38.07 -17.65 -5.36
C SER A 305 39.49 -17.51 -5.91
N ARG A 306 40.03 -18.56 -6.53
CA ARG A 306 41.38 -18.55 -7.13
C ARG A 306 41.52 -17.58 -8.31
N PHE A 307 40.40 -17.16 -8.91
CA PHE A 307 40.35 -16.28 -10.07
C PHE A 307 40.03 -14.82 -9.72
N ARG A 308 40.12 -14.42 -8.44
CA ARG A 308 39.82 -13.05 -8.01
C ARG A 308 40.69 -12.03 -8.74
N ASP A 309 41.99 -12.23 -8.69
CA ASP A 309 42.95 -11.25 -9.20
C ASP A 309 42.89 -11.21 -10.74
N GLU A 310 42.85 -12.37 -11.39
CA GLU A 310 42.76 -12.48 -12.85
C GLU A 310 41.48 -11.82 -13.42
N LEU A 311 40.31 -12.06 -12.81
CA LEU A 311 39.07 -11.39 -13.21
C LEU A 311 39.13 -9.89 -12.95
N GLY A 312 39.69 -9.48 -11.82
CA GLY A 312 39.84 -8.07 -11.45
C GLY A 312 40.70 -7.31 -12.45
N GLU A 313 41.88 -7.85 -12.78
CA GLU A 313 42.82 -7.28 -13.76
C GLU A 313 42.21 -7.26 -15.17
N ALA A 314 41.59 -8.36 -15.61
CA ALA A 314 41.02 -8.46 -16.95
C ALA A 314 39.85 -7.49 -17.19
N LEU A 315 39.10 -7.12 -16.14
CA LEU A 315 38.01 -6.14 -16.21
C LEU A 315 38.50 -4.70 -16.02
N ALA A 316 39.48 -4.46 -15.14
CA ALA A 316 39.95 -3.11 -14.81
C ALA A 316 40.42 -2.32 -16.05
N ASP A 317 41.04 -2.99 -17.01
CA ASP A 317 41.59 -2.36 -18.21
C ASP A 317 40.56 -2.18 -19.35
N LYS A 318 39.39 -2.84 -19.26
CA LYS A 318 38.43 -2.94 -20.37
C LYS A 318 37.13 -2.19 -20.14
N LEU A 319 36.73 -1.99 -18.89
CA LEU A 319 35.45 -1.35 -18.60
C LEU A 319 35.53 0.17 -18.83
N GLU A 320 34.53 0.71 -19.53
CA GLU A 320 34.29 2.15 -19.70
C GLU A 320 33.96 2.79 -18.34
N ASN A 321 33.22 2.06 -17.49
CA ASN A 321 32.83 2.49 -16.16
C ASN A 321 33.43 1.60 -15.07
N SER A 322 33.78 2.18 -13.93
CA SER A 322 34.24 1.40 -12.77
C SER A 322 33.10 0.98 -11.83
N ARG A 323 31.90 1.54 -12.00
CA ARG A 323 30.73 1.39 -11.12
C ARG A 323 29.43 1.34 -11.94
N PHE A 324 28.35 0.86 -11.33
CA PHE A 324 27.03 0.90 -11.96
C PHE A 324 26.54 2.33 -12.18
N THR A 325 25.84 2.54 -13.29
CA THR A 325 25.16 3.81 -13.61
C THR A 325 23.86 3.90 -12.81
N GLU A 326 23.52 5.10 -12.36
CA GLU A 326 22.22 5.36 -11.73
C GLU A 326 21.10 5.28 -12.77
N THR A 327 20.02 4.58 -12.42
CA THR A 327 18.90 4.33 -13.34
C THR A 327 17.56 4.37 -12.61
N SER A 328 16.53 4.82 -13.31
CA SER A 328 15.13 4.79 -12.86
C SER A 328 14.51 3.38 -12.90
N THR A 329 15.19 2.40 -13.50
CA THR A 329 14.77 0.99 -13.57
C THR A 329 15.66 0.15 -12.63
N PRO A 330 15.19 -0.20 -11.42
CA PRO A 330 15.98 -0.99 -10.49
C PRO A 330 16.35 -2.37 -11.06
N CYS A 331 17.62 -2.76 -10.93
CA CYS A 331 18.12 -4.08 -11.34
C CYS A 331 18.41 -4.96 -10.11
N PHE A 332 17.60 -6.00 -9.91
CA PHE A 332 17.76 -6.97 -8.82
C PHE A 332 18.62 -8.15 -9.26
N GLY A 333 19.74 -8.38 -8.57
CA GLY A 333 20.63 -9.51 -8.84
C GLY A 333 20.56 -10.57 -7.74
N GLY A 334 20.64 -11.84 -8.14
CA GLY A 334 20.81 -12.97 -7.23
C GLY A 334 22.15 -12.94 -6.49
N THR A 335 23.17 -12.24 -6.99
CA THR A 335 24.49 -12.10 -6.32
C THR A 335 24.39 -11.61 -4.87
N LEU A 336 23.58 -10.59 -4.63
CA LEU A 336 23.38 -9.98 -3.30
C LEU A 336 21.94 -10.08 -2.80
N GLY A 337 21.03 -10.63 -3.61
CA GLY A 337 19.61 -10.74 -3.28
C GLY A 337 18.90 -9.39 -3.14
N LYS A 338 19.42 -8.34 -3.77
CA LYS A 338 18.90 -6.96 -3.70
C LYS A 338 19.24 -6.17 -4.96
N ALA A 339 18.71 -4.96 -5.08
CA ALA A 339 19.02 -4.05 -6.17
C ALA A 339 20.52 -3.72 -6.21
N MET A 340 21.10 -3.66 -7.42
CA MET A 340 22.46 -3.20 -7.67
C MET A 340 22.59 -1.73 -7.26
N SER A 341 23.68 -1.39 -6.58
CA SER A 341 23.92 -0.02 -6.09
C SER A 341 24.95 0.70 -6.96
N PRO A 342 24.72 1.97 -7.34
CA PRO A 342 25.70 2.80 -8.03
C PRO A 342 27.03 2.96 -7.27
N SER A 343 27.00 2.76 -5.94
CA SER A 343 28.21 2.82 -5.10
C SER A 343 29.11 1.57 -5.20
N GLN A 344 28.73 0.53 -5.93
CA GLN A 344 29.47 -0.74 -5.98
C GLN A 344 30.47 -0.78 -7.15
N PRO A 345 31.73 -1.21 -6.94
CA PRO A 345 32.66 -1.45 -8.03
C PRO A 345 32.21 -2.61 -8.92
N LEU A 346 32.23 -2.42 -10.24
CA LEU A 346 31.81 -3.45 -11.21
C LEU A 346 32.71 -4.69 -11.15
N SER A 347 34.02 -4.51 -11.06
CA SER A 347 34.99 -5.62 -10.96
C SER A 347 34.69 -6.54 -9.78
N ASP A 348 34.39 -5.95 -8.62
CA ASP A 348 34.08 -6.69 -7.40
C ASP A 348 32.72 -7.38 -7.51
N TYR A 349 31.71 -6.67 -8.03
CA TYR A 349 30.38 -7.23 -8.21
C TYR A 349 30.38 -8.43 -9.14
N TRP A 350 31.04 -8.33 -10.30
CA TRP A 350 31.06 -9.42 -11.28
C TRP A 350 31.90 -10.61 -10.82
N PHE A 351 32.92 -10.39 -9.99
CA PHE A 351 33.56 -11.47 -9.26
C PHE A 351 32.61 -12.15 -8.29
N TRP A 352 31.90 -11.38 -7.45
CA TRP A 352 30.91 -11.94 -6.53
C TRP A 352 29.79 -12.68 -7.27
N ASN A 353 29.35 -12.20 -8.42
CA ASN A 353 28.33 -12.86 -9.23
C ASN A 353 28.77 -14.26 -9.67
N LEU A 354 30.03 -14.43 -10.12
CA LEU A 354 30.55 -15.73 -10.51
C LEU A 354 30.86 -16.64 -9.30
N ARG A 355 31.29 -16.05 -8.18
CA ARG A 355 31.82 -16.75 -7.01
C ARG A 355 30.76 -17.11 -5.96
N ASN A 356 29.87 -16.18 -5.63
CA ASN A 356 28.93 -16.35 -4.53
C ASN A 356 27.73 -17.17 -4.96
N ARG A 357 27.08 -17.79 -3.97
CA ARG A 357 25.79 -18.46 -4.14
C ARG A 357 24.77 -17.48 -4.72
N VAL A 358 24.05 -17.91 -5.75
CA VAL A 358 22.96 -17.13 -6.34
C VAL A 358 21.73 -17.20 -5.42
N ARG A 359 21.27 -16.05 -4.94
CA ARG A 359 20.06 -15.87 -4.10
C ARG A 359 18.92 -15.28 -4.91
N PHE A 360 18.47 -16.05 -5.91
CA PHE A 360 17.37 -15.63 -6.78
C PHE A 360 16.05 -15.52 -6.03
N ASP A 361 15.86 -16.37 -5.00
CA ASP A 361 14.78 -16.25 -4.01
C ASP A 361 14.65 -14.83 -3.43
N LEU A 362 15.78 -14.25 -3.01
CA LEU A 362 15.81 -12.90 -2.46
C LEU A 362 15.63 -11.81 -3.52
N ALA A 363 16.17 -12.02 -4.73
CA ALA A 363 16.02 -11.06 -5.83
C ALA A 363 14.55 -10.94 -6.26
N VAL A 364 13.83 -12.06 -6.42
CA VAL A 364 12.38 -12.07 -6.71
C VAL A 364 11.59 -11.44 -5.57
N GLY A 365 11.89 -11.81 -4.32
CA GLY A 365 11.23 -11.19 -3.16
C GLY A 365 11.48 -9.68 -3.07
N GLY A 366 12.67 -9.22 -3.45
CA GLY A 366 13.03 -7.79 -3.53
C GLY A 366 12.23 -7.05 -4.61
N ALA A 367 12.07 -7.66 -5.79
CA ALA A 367 11.24 -7.13 -6.86
C ALA A 367 9.77 -7.01 -6.43
N VAL A 368 9.21 -8.04 -5.79
CA VAL A 368 7.83 -8.02 -5.25
C VAL A 368 7.65 -6.88 -4.24
N ARG A 369 8.56 -6.74 -3.28
CA ARG A 369 8.53 -5.64 -2.28
C ARG A 369 8.68 -4.26 -2.90
N SER A 370 9.26 -4.17 -4.10
CA SER A 370 9.41 -2.93 -4.86
C SER A 370 8.25 -2.67 -5.83
N GLY A 371 7.16 -3.44 -5.69
CA GLY A 371 5.90 -3.21 -6.41
C GLY A 371 5.74 -4.01 -7.71
N ALA A 372 6.64 -4.95 -8.03
CA ALA A 372 6.47 -5.83 -9.19
C ALA A 372 5.18 -6.66 -9.06
N ASN A 373 4.35 -6.66 -10.12
CA ASN A 373 3.08 -7.39 -10.13
C ASN A 373 2.83 -8.17 -11.42
N THR A 374 3.82 -8.24 -12.31
CA THR A 374 3.85 -9.07 -13.52
C THR A 374 5.30 -9.42 -13.81
N PHE A 375 5.60 -10.70 -13.99
CA PHE A 375 6.96 -11.16 -14.31
C PHE A 375 6.97 -11.73 -15.72
N ILE A 376 7.92 -11.28 -16.54
CA ILE A 376 8.13 -11.76 -17.91
C ILE A 376 9.52 -12.36 -17.98
N GLU A 377 9.59 -13.68 -18.15
CA GLU A 377 10.85 -14.39 -18.37
C GLU A 377 11.32 -14.19 -19.82
N ILE A 378 12.45 -13.52 -19.98
CA ILE A 378 13.06 -13.16 -21.25
C ILE A 378 13.90 -14.33 -21.75
N ALA A 379 13.22 -15.34 -22.27
CA ALA A 379 13.80 -16.60 -22.71
C ALA A 379 13.00 -17.25 -23.83
N GLU A 380 13.69 -17.96 -24.72
CA GLU A 380 13.11 -18.86 -25.72
C GLU A 380 12.27 -19.98 -25.10
N HIS A 381 12.55 -20.34 -23.85
CA HIS A 381 11.75 -21.27 -23.06
C HIS A 381 11.85 -20.92 -21.56
N PRO A 382 10.73 -20.84 -20.83
CA PRO A 382 10.76 -20.54 -19.40
C PRO A 382 11.41 -21.67 -18.60
N THR A 383 12.38 -21.31 -17.78
CA THR A 383 13.11 -22.20 -16.85
C THR A 383 12.96 -21.78 -15.40
N LEU A 384 12.71 -20.49 -15.15
CA LEU A 384 12.59 -19.91 -13.80
C LEU A 384 11.13 -19.70 -13.38
N ALA A 385 10.16 -19.84 -14.29
CA ALA A 385 8.75 -19.60 -14.01
C ALA A 385 8.22 -20.27 -12.73
N LEU A 386 8.55 -21.55 -12.50
CA LEU A 386 8.12 -22.26 -11.28
C LEU A 386 8.76 -21.67 -10.01
N ALA A 387 10.05 -21.36 -10.05
CA ALA A 387 10.76 -20.75 -8.93
C ALA A 387 10.22 -19.34 -8.61
N ILE A 388 9.91 -18.55 -9.65
CA ILE A 388 9.29 -17.23 -9.50
C ILE A 388 7.92 -17.37 -8.82
N GLN A 389 7.07 -18.30 -9.27
CA GLN A 389 5.76 -18.56 -8.68
C GLN A 389 5.86 -18.97 -7.20
N GLU A 390 6.80 -19.84 -6.87
CA GLU A 390 7.01 -20.29 -5.50
C GLU A 390 7.51 -19.18 -4.57
N ASN A 391 8.40 -18.31 -5.07
CA ASN A 391 8.86 -17.14 -4.34
C ASN A 391 7.75 -16.09 -4.15
N ILE A 392 6.89 -15.90 -5.16
CA ILE A 392 5.69 -15.05 -5.05
C ILE A 392 4.77 -15.61 -3.96
N ALA A 393 4.46 -16.90 -3.99
CA ALA A 393 3.62 -17.54 -2.97
C ALA A 393 4.21 -17.42 -1.56
N THR A 394 5.53 -17.34 -1.44
CA THR A 394 6.20 -17.14 -0.15
C THR A 394 6.19 -15.68 0.31
N THR A 395 6.39 -14.73 -0.62
CA THR A 395 6.56 -13.31 -0.30
C THR A 395 5.22 -12.57 -0.23
N ALA A 396 4.26 -13.01 -1.03
CA ALA A 396 2.93 -12.43 -1.18
C ALA A 396 1.91 -13.56 -1.47
N PRO A 397 1.58 -14.40 -0.46
CA PRO A 397 0.76 -15.61 -0.64
C PRO A 397 -0.62 -15.34 -1.27
N ASP A 398 -1.18 -14.15 -1.04
CA ASP A 398 -2.50 -13.78 -1.55
C ASP A 398 -2.44 -13.02 -2.89
N ALA A 399 -1.24 -12.76 -3.42
CA ALA A 399 -1.07 -12.01 -4.66
C ALA A 399 -1.07 -12.91 -5.90
N ALA A 400 -2.12 -12.83 -6.71
CA ALA A 400 -2.18 -13.46 -8.02
C ALA A 400 -1.37 -12.66 -9.06
N MET A 401 -0.05 -12.88 -9.10
CA MET A 401 0.86 -12.24 -10.06
C MET A 401 1.13 -13.14 -11.27
N PRO A 402 0.85 -12.71 -12.51
CA PRO A 402 1.15 -13.48 -13.69
C PRO A 402 2.67 -13.62 -13.89
N VAL A 403 3.10 -14.84 -14.19
CA VAL A 403 4.45 -15.18 -14.65
C VAL A 403 4.33 -15.66 -16.09
N ILE A 404 4.89 -14.89 -17.01
CA ILE A 404 4.71 -15.03 -18.46
C ILE A 404 6.06 -15.38 -19.08
N GLY A 405 6.09 -16.35 -19.98
CA GLY A 405 7.29 -16.64 -20.78
C GLY A 405 7.31 -15.84 -22.09
N THR A 406 8.48 -15.67 -22.69
CA THR A 406 8.57 -15.06 -24.02
C THR A 406 8.16 -16.05 -25.12
N SER A 407 8.59 -17.32 -25.01
CA SER A 407 8.23 -18.38 -25.97
C SER A 407 8.33 -19.77 -25.33
N ARG A 408 8.23 -20.83 -26.14
CA ARG A 408 8.53 -22.21 -25.75
C ARG A 408 9.47 -22.83 -26.77
N ARG A 409 10.26 -23.80 -26.32
CA ARG A 409 11.19 -24.55 -27.18
C ARG A 409 10.54 -25.19 -28.41
N SER A 410 9.28 -25.59 -28.31
CA SER A 410 8.53 -26.22 -29.41
C SER A 410 7.85 -25.20 -30.35
N ALA A 411 8.03 -23.90 -30.14
CA ALA A 411 7.42 -22.89 -30.99
C ALA A 411 8.11 -22.88 -32.37
N GLU A 412 7.30 -22.85 -33.42
CA GLU A 412 7.76 -22.77 -34.81
C GLU A 412 7.63 -21.35 -35.39
N ASP A 413 6.83 -20.49 -34.74
CA ASP A 413 6.56 -19.11 -35.14
C ASP A 413 6.31 -18.20 -33.90
N LEU A 414 6.00 -16.92 -34.15
CA LEU A 414 5.77 -15.92 -33.11
C LEU A 414 4.36 -15.98 -32.48
N ARG A 415 3.56 -17.03 -32.67
CA ARG A 415 2.20 -17.10 -32.11
C ARG A 415 2.18 -17.12 -30.60
N GLU A 416 3.09 -17.86 -29.96
CA GLU A 416 3.19 -17.92 -28.50
C GLU A 416 3.57 -16.55 -27.93
N PHE A 417 4.57 -15.90 -28.51
CA PHE A 417 4.96 -14.53 -28.15
C PHE A 417 3.80 -13.55 -28.33
N THR A 418 3.10 -13.64 -29.46
CA THR A 418 1.92 -12.82 -29.75
C THR A 418 0.80 -13.01 -28.73
N HIS A 419 0.53 -14.26 -28.33
CA HIS A 419 -0.48 -14.57 -27.31
C HIS A 419 -0.07 -14.03 -25.93
N ASN A 420 1.21 -14.14 -25.57
CA ASN A 420 1.74 -13.64 -24.30
C ASN A 420 1.74 -12.10 -24.27
N LEU A 421 2.09 -11.44 -25.37
CA LEU A 421 1.96 -9.99 -25.54
C LEU A 421 0.50 -9.55 -25.41
N ALA A 422 -0.42 -10.23 -26.09
CA ALA A 422 -1.85 -9.95 -25.97
C ALA A 422 -2.34 -10.10 -24.53
N THR A 423 -1.84 -11.10 -23.80
CA THR A 423 -2.15 -11.31 -22.38
C THR A 423 -1.70 -10.13 -21.52
N VAL A 424 -0.50 -9.59 -21.77
CA VAL A 424 -0.02 -8.36 -21.10
C VAL A 424 -0.93 -7.18 -21.46
N ALA A 425 -1.15 -6.94 -22.75
CA ALA A 425 -1.89 -5.78 -23.27
C ALA A 425 -3.34 -5.69 -22.76
N VAL A 426 -4.07 -6.81 -22.68
CA VAL A 426 -5.45 -6.80 -22.19
C VAL A 426 -5.55 -6.65 -20.66
N ASN A 427 -4.49 -6.93 -19.92
CA ASN A 427 -4.48 -6.88 -18.45
C ASN A 427 -3.78 -5.63 -17.88
N ASP A 428 -3.03 -4.89 -18.70
CA ASP A 428 -2.36 -3.64 -18.31
C ASP A 428 -3.13 -2.40 -18.74
N SER A 429 -3.66 -1.65 -17.78
CA SER A 429 -4.39 -0.41 -18.07
C SER A 429 -3.52 0.63 -18.78
N GLY A 430 -2.19 0.60 -18.57
CA GLY A 430 -1.21 1.49 -19.17
C GLY A 430 -0.62 1.04 -20.51
N TYR A 431 -1.08 -0.07 -21.10
CA TYR A 431 -0.56 -0.55 -22.38
C TYR A 431 -0.78 0.48 -23.51
N ARG A 432 0.30 0.83 -24.20
CA ARG A 432 0.32 1.81 -25.30
C ARG A 432 -0.06 1.12 -26.62
N TRP A 433 -1.33 1.13 -26.97
CA TRP A 433 -1.86 0.47 -28.17
C TRP A 433 -1.26 0.99 -29.48
N GLU A 434 -0.77 2.23 -29.48
CA GLU A 434 -0.06 2.85 -30.58
C GLU A 434 1.25 2.13 -30.91
N SER A 435 1.82 1.36 -29.98
CA SER A 435 3.01 0.55 -30.24
C SER A 435 2.77 -0.61 -31.24
N LEU A 436 1.50 -0.98 -31.48
CA LEU A 436 1.14 -1.97 -32.51
C LEU A 436 1.01 -1.35 -33.90
N ALA A 437 1.14 -0.02 -34.03
CA ALA A 437 1.00 0.69 -35.28
C ALA A 437 2.11 0.35 -36.28
N VAL A 438 1.73 -0.03 -37.50
CA VAL A 438 2.67 -0.03 -38.63
C VAL A 438 2.58 1.32 -39.36
N ALA A 439 3.73 1.89 -39.71
CA ALA A 439 3.83 3.11 -40.51
C ALA A 439 3.34 2.86 -41.95
N GLU A 440 2.62 3.83 -42.51
CA GLU A 440 2.06 3.84 -43.88
C GLU A 440 0.86 2.91 -44.13
N VAL A 441 -0.36 3.43 -43.87
CA VAL A 441 -1.59 2.86 -44.42
C VAL A 441 -2.43 3.98 -45.00
N GLU A 442 -2.95 3.78 -46.22
CA GLU A 442 -3.92 4.69 -46.83
C GLU A 442 -5.10 4.94 -45.86
N PRO A 443 -5.63 6.17 -45.77
CA PRO A 443 -6.74 6.47 -44.87
C PRO A 443 -7.95 5.59 -45.16
N VAL A 444 -8.24 4.62 -44.27
CA VAL A 444 -9.43 3.78 -44.40
C VAL A 444 -10.68 4.63 -44.14
N PRO A 445 -11.62 4.74 -45.10
CA PRO A 445 -12.84 5.52 -44.92
C PRO A 445 -13.66 4.99 -43.73
N PRO A 446 -14.50 5.84 -43.10
CA PRO A 446 -15.41 5.39 -42.05
C PRO A 446 -16.28 4.25 -42.54
N LEU A 447 -16.43 3.21 -41.70
CA LEU A 447 -17.33 2.10 -41.97
C LEU A 447 -18.79 2.57 -41.82
N PRO A 448 -19.62 2.53 -42.88
CA PRO A 448 -21.03 2.92 -42.79
C PRO A 448 -21.79 2.03 -41.81
N ASP A 449 -22.74 2.60 -41.09
CA ASP A 449 -23.62 1.91 -40.13
C ASP A 449 -22.87 1.06 -39.09
N PHE A 450 -21.62 1.43 -38.78
CA PHE A 450 -20.82 0.75 -37.77
C PHE A 450 -21.52 0.84 -36.40
N PRO A 451 -21.58 -0.26 -35.61
CA PRO A 451 -22.34 -0.29 -34.37
C PRO A 451 -21.92 0.84 -33.43
N HIS A 452 -22.87 1.40 -32.68
CA HIS A 452 -22.55 2.28 -31.56
C HIS A 452 -21.98 1.47 -30.39
N VAL A 453 -21.26 2.17 -29.49
CA VAL A 453 -20.81 1.63 -28.21
C VAL A 453 -22.01 1.01 -27.48
N GLN A 454 -21.87 -0.23 -27.01
CA GLN A 454 -22.87 -0.82 -26.13
C GLN A 454 -22.80 -0.18 -24.74
N MET A 455 -23.94 0.36 -24.31
CA MET A 455 -24.09 1.04 -23.02
C MET A 455 -25.12 0.29 -22.18
N ALA A 456 -24.89 0.19 -20.87
CA ALA A 456 -25.87 -0.35 -19.95
C ALA A 456 -27.08 0.59 -19.89
N ARG A 457 -28.18 0.20 -20.54
CA ARG A 457 -29.42 0.97 -20.51
C ARG A 457 -30.03 0.87 -19.12
N ARG A 458 -29.87 1.91 -18.32
CA ARG A 458 -30.58 2.10 -17.06
C ARG A 458 -31.68 3.13 -17.27
N SER A 459 -32.89 2.79 -16.83
CA SER A 459 -34.03 3.68 -16.87
C SER A 459 -33.93 4.67 -15.71
N LEU A 460 -33.33 5.82 -15.96
CA LEU A 460 -33.21 6.90 -14.99
C LEU A 460 -34.33 7.92 -15.23
N TRP A 461 -35.51 7.62 -14.70
CA TRP A 461 -36.65 8.54 -14.73
C TRP A 461 -37.05 8.90 -13.30
N ALA A 462 -37.10 10.20 -13.01
CA ALA A 462 -37.76 10.65 -11.80
C ALA A 462 -39.28 10.41 -11.96
N SER A 463 -39.86 9.62 -11.07
CA SER A 463 -41.32 9.49 -11.00
C SER A 463 -41.93 10.86 -10.75
N HIS A 464 -42.90 11.28 -11.57
CA HIS A 464 -43.63 12.52 -11.31
C HIS A 464 -44.39 12.36 -9.98
N LEU A 465 -43.90 13.00 -8.93
CA LEU A 465 -44.61 13.12 -7.66
C LEU A 465 -45.75 14.12 -7.81
N ALA A 466 -46.95 13.74 -7.36
CA ALA A 466 -48.02 14.69 -7.15
C ALA A 466 -47.64 15.67 -6.00
N PRO A 467 -48.16 16.90 -5.97
CA PRO A 467 -47.88 17.84 -4.88
C PRO A 467 -48.27 17.21 -3.53
N GLY A 468 -47.29 16.96 -2.66
CA GLY A 468 -47.50 16.41 -1.31
C GLY A 468 -47.15 14.93 -1.10
N GLN A 469 -46.62 14.22 -2.10
CA GLN A 469 -45.93 12.94 -1.85
C GLN A 469 -44.41 13.18 -1.74
N GLU A 470 -43.83 12.83 -0.60
CA GLU A 470 -42.38 12.70 -0.47
C GLU A 470 -41.92 11.39 -1.13
N LEU A 471 -40.85 11.46 -1.92
CA LEU A 471 -40.15 10.27 -2.41
C LEU A 471 -39.59 9.54 -1.19
N GLU A 472 -40.02 8.29 -0.95
CA GLU A 472 -39.13 7.35 -0.26
C GLU A 472 -37.83 7.34 -1.04
N SER A 473 -36.75 7.78 -0.39
CA SER A 473 -35.44 7.83 -1.02
C SER A 473 -35.03 6.39 -1.32
N ALA A 474 -35.11 6.01 -2.60
CA ALA A 474 -34.42 4.83 -3.07
C ALA A 474 -32.93 5.09 -2.83
N VAL A 475 -32.39 4.48 -1.78
CA VAL A 475 -30.96 4.49 -1.45
C VAL A 475 -30.25 3.93 -2.68
N PRO A 476 -29.35 4.67 -3.33
CA PRO A 476 -28.54 4.14 -4.41
C PRO A 476 -27.73 2.95 -3.87
N GLU A 477 -27.75 1.81 -4.56
CA GLU A 477 -26.69 0.81 -4.44
C GLU A 477 -25.41 1.44 -5.04
N GLU A 478 -24.73 2.26 -4.25
CA GLU A 478 -23.38 2.79 -4.52
C GLU A 478 -22.38 2.15 -3.56
N ASP A 479 -21.15 2.01 -4.06
CA ASP A 479 -20.01 1.24 -3.53
C ASP A 479 -20.01 1.02 -2.01
N SER A 480 -19.93 -0.25 -1.60
CA SER A 480 -19.93 -0.69 -0.19
C SER A 480 -18.84 -0.07 0.71
N ALA A 481 -17.91 0.71 0.16
CA ALA A 481 -16.86 1.41 0.88
C ALA A 481 -17.33 2.74 1.52
N LEU A 482 -18.44 3.35 1.06
CA LEU A 482 -18.86 4.70 1.47
C LEU A 482 -19.88 4.74 2.63
N PHE A 483 -20.25 3.58 3.20
CA PHE A 483 -21.25 3.49 4.28
C PHE A 483 -20.59 3.34 5.66
N PRO A 484 -21.18 3.88 6.76
CA PRO A 484 -20.68 3.67 8.12
C PRO A 484 -20.56 2.18 8.47
N ARG A 485 -19.42 1.77 9.03
CA ARG A 485 -19.17 0.38 9.43
C ARG A 485 -18.87 0.28 10.92
N ARG A 486 -19.23 -0.85 11.52
CA ARG A 486 -18.85 -1.21 12.90
C ARG A 486 -17.47 -1.87 12.91
N ILE A 487 -16.60 -1.31 13.73
CA ILE A 487 -15.22 -1.70 13.92
C ILE A 487 -15.01 -1.96 15.41
N THR A 488 -14.07 -2.83 15.74
CA THR A 488 -13.66 -3.09 17.11
C THR A 488 -12.13 -3.11 17.21
N GLU A 489 -11.64 -2.69 18.37
CA GLU A 489 -10.27 -2.94 18.78
C GLU A 489 -10.13 -4.43 19.13
N THR A 490 -9.06 -5.05 18.63
CA THR A 490 -8.73 -6.46 18.88
C THR A 490 -7.26 -6.60 19.20
N TRP A 491 -6.92 -7.52 20.10
CA TRP A 491 -5.55 -7.82 20.46
C TRP A 491 -5.14 -9.18 19.88
N THR A 492 -4.28 -9.13 18.85
CA THR A 492 -3.83 -10.34 18.16
C THR A 492 -2.52 -10.83 18.74
N ARG A 493 -2.46 -12.11 19.14
CA ARG A 493 -1.23 -12.71 19.66
C ARG A 493 -0.18 -12.83 18.55
N LEU A 494 1.01 -12.28 18.77
CA LEU A 494 2.12 -12.40 17.83
C LEU A 494 2.80 -13.78 17.95
N ALA A 495 2.59 -14.63 16.95
CA ALA A 495 3.23 -15.94 16.84
C ALA A 495 4.66 -15.85 16.29
N ARG A 496 4.92 -14.88 15.41
CA ARG A 496 6.24 -14.55 14.86
C ARG A 496 6.54 -13.09 15.15
N ARG A 497 7.82 -12.78 15.40
CA ARG A 497 8.27 -11.44 15.76
C ARG A 497 9.46 -11.10 14.89
N THR A 498 9.36 -10.00 14.17
CA THR A 498 10.53 -9.40 13.52
C THR A 498 11.21 -8.52 14.55
N LEU A 499 12.49 -8.77 14.82
CA LEU A 499 13.27 -7.97 15.76
C LEU A 499 14.12 -6.95 15.00
N VAL A 500 14.23 -5.76 15.58
CA VAL A 500 15.18 -4.72 15.14
C VAL A 500 16.58 -5.03 15.66
N PRO A 501 17.66 -4.54 15.00
CA PRO A 501 19.02 -4.67 15.51
C PRO A 501 19.15 -4.09 16.93
N PRO A 502 20.18 -4.49 17.70
CA PRO A 502 20.35 -3.99 19.06
C PRO A 502 20.44 -2.46 19.11
N ARG A 503 19.79 -1.86 20.12
CA ARG A 503 19.56 -0.41 20.22
C ARG A 503 20.15 0.21 21.48
N SER A 504 20.39 1.52 21.41
CA SER A 504 20.62 2.38 22.57
C SER A 504 19.30 2.93 23.12
N ILE A 505 19.03 2.67 24.39
CA ILE A 505 17.76 2.98 25.07
C ILE A 505 17.98 3.98 26.21
N LEU A 506 17.21 5.07 26.20
CA LEU A 506 17.10 5.99 27.34
C LEU A 506 15.79 5.72 28.09
N LEU A 507 15.87 5.34 29.36
CA LEU A 507 14.69 5.16 30.23
C LEU A 507 14.37 6.47 30.95
N VAL A 508 13.12 6.92 30.87
CA VAL A 508 12.63 8.14 31.50
C VAL A 508 11.58 7.76 32.56
N ASP A 509 11.88 8.08 33.80
CA ASP A 509 10.96 8.04 34.94
C ASP A 509 11.00 9.43 35.58
N ASP A 510 10.04 10.29 35.19
CA ASP A 510 10.01 11.68 35.67
C ASP A 510 9.50 11.79 37.12
N THR A 511 8.75 10.80 37.58
CA THR A 511 8.19 10.74 38.93
C THR A 511 9.16 10.19 39.97
N GLY A 512 10.18 9.44 39.53
CA GLY A 512 11.09 8.67 40.40
C GLY A 512 10.45 7.43 41.04
N ARG A 513 9.20 7.11 40.71
CA ARG A 513 8.44 6.00 41.32
C ARG A 513 8.76 4.64 40.67
N CYS A 514 9.44 4.64 39.52
CA CYS A 514 9.87 3.45 38.79
C CYS A 514 11.39 3.22 38.87
N GLU A 515 12.13 3.91 39.75
CA GLU A 515 13.60 3.89 39.78
C GLU A 515 14.20 2.48 39.83
N GLN A 516 13.72 1.63 40.73
CA GLN A 516 14.20 0.24 40.85
C GLN A 516 13.90 -0.57 39.59
N TRP A 517 12.72 -0.37 39.00
CA TRP A 517 12.32 -1.09 37.80
C TRP A 517 13.11 -0.63 36.57
N ALA A 518 13.38 0.67 36.46
CA ALA A 518 14.27 1.23 35.44
C ALA A 518 15.70 0.67 35.56
N ALA A 519 16.20 0.49 36.80
CA ALA A 519 17.49 -0.16 37.04
C ALA A 519 17.48 -1.63 36.58
N ASP A 520 16.40 -2.37 36.85
CA ASP A 520 16.24 -3.76 36.42
C ASP A 520 16.19 -3.89 34.88
N LEU A 521 15.52 -2.95 34.20
CA LEU A 521 15.51 -2.85 32.74
C LEU A 521 16.91 -2.56 32.17
N CYS A 522 17.66 -1.65 32.80
CA CYS A 522 19.05 -1.37 32.42
C CYS A 522 19.94 -2.61 32.56
N ALA A 523 19.77 -3.38 33.64
CA ALA A 523 20.52 -4.62 33.87
C ALA A 523 20.17 -5.73 32.87
N ALA A 524 18.93 -5.75 32.36
CA ALA A 524 18.48 -6.75 31.39
C ALA A 524 18.89 -6.44 29.93
N ALA A 525 19.13 -5.17 29.59
CA ALA A 525 19.40 -4.75 28.21
C ALA A 525 20.58 -5.47 27.52
N PRO A 526 21.74 -5.71 28.18
CA PRO A 526 22.87 -6.39 27.53
C PRO A 526 22.57 -7.81 27.07
N ALA A 527 21.63 -8.51 27.70
CA ALA A 527 21.21 -9.85 27.28
C ALA A 527 20.52 -9.87 25.91
N HIS A 528 20.03 -8.72 25.45
CA HIS A 528 19.43 -8.51 24.13
C HIS A 528 20.36 -7.76 23.17
N GLY A 529 21.63 -7.60 23.53
CA GLY A 529 22.63 -6.83 22.78
C GLY A 529 22.46 -5.30 22.87
N ALA A 530 21.48 -4.83 23.63
CA ALA A 530 21.14 -3.41 23.76
C ALA A 530 21.94 -2.74 24.90
N THR A 531 22.06 -1.41 24.83
CA THR A 531 22.55 -0.59 25.94
C THR A 531 21.42 0.26 26.47
N ALA A 532 21.22 0.29 27.79
CA ALA A 532 20.18 1.12 28.41
C ALA A 532 20.77 1.99 29.51
N SER A 533 20.29 3.22 29.62
CA SER A 533 20.66 4.16 30.67
C SER A 533 19.46 4.94 31.17
N MET A 534 19.46 5.31 32.45
CA MET A 534 18.42 6.12 33.06
C MET A 534 18.66 7.61 32.82
N TYR A 535 17.60 8.33 32.50
CA TYR A 535 17.61 9.79 32.43
C TYR A 535 17.84 10.39 33.83
N ARG A 536 18.77 11.34 33.93
CA ARG A 536 19.02 12.14 35.14
C ARG A 536 18.89 13.61 34.77
N GLN A 537 18.14 14.37 35.57
CA GLN A 537 17.81 15.77 35.31
C GLN A 537 19.03 16.71 35.27
N GLU A 538 20.19 16.28 35.78
CA GLU A 538 21.48 16.99 35.67
C GLU A 538 22.12 16.94 34.26
N GLY A 539 21.39 16.42 33.28
CA GLY A 539 21.73 16.47 31.85
C GLY A 539 22.59 15.28 31.39
N PRO A 540 22.33 14.72 30.20
CA PRO A 540 23.27 13.77 29.60
C PRO A 540 24.60 14.48 29.34
N PRO A 541 25.77 13.85 29.58
CA PRO A 541 27.01 14.37 29.01
C PRO A 541 26.80 14.51 27.50
N GLY A 542 27.14 15.68 26.95
CA GLY A 542 26.71 16.11 25.63
C GLY A 542 26.87 15.09 24.50
N SER A 543 26.05 15.24 23.45
CA SER A 543 26.13 14.57 22.14
C SER A 543 25.81 13.08 22.03
N VAL A 544 25.29 12.42 23.08
CA VAL A 544 24.83 11.02 22.93
C VAL A 544 23.41 10.98 22.36
N GLN A 545 23.28 10.56 21.11
CA GLN A 545 21.99 10.22 20.50
C GLN A 545 21.58 8.80 20.92
N PHE A 546 20.30 8.63 21.26
CA PHE A 546 19.71 7.33 21.58
C PHE A 546 18.76 6.91 20.45
N ASP A 547 18.74 5.62 20.12
CA ASP A 547 17.83 5.06 19.10
C ASP A 547 16.38 5.05 19.61
N SER A 548 16.18 4.83 20.91
CA SER A 548 14.86 4.73 21.51
C SER A 548 14.81 5.39 22.89
N VAL A 549 13.73 6.11 23.17
CA VAL A 549 13.40 6.60 24.52
C VAL A 549 12.20 5.85 25.04
N VAL A 550 12.19 5.47 26.31
CA VAL A 550 11.12 4.70 26.94
C VAL A 550 10.66 5.43 28.19
N ILE A 551 9.42 5.91 28.17
CA ILE A 551 8.76 6.58 29.28
C ILE A 551 8.05 5.52 30.12
N LEU A 552 8.46 5.39 31.37
CA LEU A 552 7.86 4.45 32.32
C LEU A 552 6.77 5.19 33.09
N LEU A 553 5.51 4.87 32.83
CA LEU A 553 4.39 5.47 33.55
C LEU A 553 4.16 4.70 34.85
N PRO A 554 4.31 5.32 36.04
CA PRO A 554 4.06 4.63 37.31
C PRO A 554 2.56 4.37 37.49
N GLY A 555 2.20 3.42 38.36
CA GLY A 555 0.80 3.21 38.72
C GLY A 555 0.14 4.49 39.23
N GLY A 556 -1.15 4.69 38.90
CA GLY A 556 -1.90 5.89 39.26
C GLY A 556 -1.90 6.20 40.75
N SER A 557 -2.27 7.44 41.08
CA SER A 557 -2.39 7.90 42.47
C SER A 557 -3.61 7.30 43.21
N GLY A 558 -4.60 6.79 42.47
CA GLY A 558 -5.77 6.09 42.98
C GLY A 558 -6.74 5.65 41.87
N ASP A 559 -7.81 4.95 42.26
CA ASP A 559 -8.82 4.42 41.32
C ASP A 559 -9.97 5.40 41.03
N ALA A 560 -10.03 6.55 41.73
CA ALA A 560 -11.10 7.52 41.53
C ALA A 560 -10.91 8.30 40.22
N VAL A 561 -12.02 8.71 39.60
CA VAL A 561 -12.01 9.56 38.40
C VAL A 561 -11.25 10.87 38.63
N SER A 562 -11.37 11.47 39.83
CA SER A 562 -10.64 12.68 40.22
C SER A 562 -9.12 12.47 40.23
N ASP A 563 -8.67 11.31 40.70
CA ASP A 563 -7.25 10.96 40.78
C ASP A 563 -6.68 10.78 39.37
N ALA A 564 -7.43 10.10 38.49
CA ALA A 564 -7.04 9.94 37.10
C ALA A 564 -6.96 11.28 36.34
N ILE A 565 -7.85 12.24 36.62
CA ILE A 565 -7.80 13.59 36.03
C ILE A 565 -6.59 14.37 36.56
N ALA A 566 -6.27 14.24 37.85
CA ALA A 566 -5.10 14.87 38.45
C ALA A 566 -3.80 14.31 37.86
N ASP A 567 -3.68 13.00 37.72
CA ASP A 567 -2.53 12.34 37.11
C ASP A 567 -2.39 12.73 35.63
N LEU A 568 -3.50 12.79 34.88
CA LEU A 568 -3.52 13.25 33.49
C LEU A 568 -3.05 14.70 33.36
N SER A 569 -3.48 15.55 34.31
CA SER A 569 -3.07 16.95 34.39
C SER A 569 -1.58 17.10 34.69
N ASP A 570 -1.03 16.26 35.57
CA ASP A 570 0.40 16.26 35.88
C ASP A 570 1.20 15.80 34.65
N PHE A 571 0.80 14.68 34.04
CA PHE A 571 1.48 14.09 32.89
C PHE A 571 1.55 15.05 31.69
N PHE A 572 0.42 15.58 31.21
CA PHE A 572 0.44 16.48 30.05
C PHE A 572 0.72 17.95 30.39
N GLY A 573 0.53 18.37 31.65
CA GLY A 573 0.77 19.74 32.09
C GLY A 573 2.23 20.02 32.42
N ASN A 574 2.88 19.16 33.22
CA ASN A 574 4.26 19.35 33.67
C ASN A 574 5.29 18.79 32.68
N ARG A 575 4.93 17.71 31.96
CA ARG A 575 5.73 17.13 30.85
C ARG A 575 7.20 16.85 31.21
N GLY A 576 7.47 16.45 32.46
CA GLY A 576 8.82 16.10 32.92
C GLY A 576 9.45 14.97 32.09
N TRP A 577 8.59 14.10 31.54
CA TRP A 577 8.95 13.00 30.65
C TRP A 577 9.30 13.40 29.20
N LEU A 578 9.12 14.66 28.76
CA LEU A 578 9.39 15.13 27.39
C LEU A 578 10.63 16.05 27.29
N PRO A 579 11.86 15.59 27.65
CA PRO A 579 13.07 16.37 27.39
C PRO A 579 13.41 16.39 25.89
N ALA A 580 14.28 17.32 25.47
CA ALA A 580 14.73 17.43 24.07
C ALA A 580 15.31 16.12 23.48
N ALA A 581 15.80 15.22 24.33
CA ALA A 581 16.27 13.89 23.92
C ALA A 581 15.15 13.00 23.36
N VAL A 582 13.90 13.15 23.83
CA VAL A 582 12.72 12.44 23.29
C VAL A 582 12.46 12.85 21.85
N THR A 583 12.49 14.16 21.57
CA THR A 583 12.25 14.70 20.22
C THR A 583 13.43 14.50 19.26
N ALA A 584 14.58 14.04 19.76
CA ALA A 584 15.78 13.78 18.98
C ALA A 584 15.99 12.29 18.66
N ALA A 585 15.26 11.40 19.34
CA ALA A 585 15.33 9.95 19.12
C ALA A 585 14.43 9.52 17.95
N ALA A 586 14.79 8.40 17.32
CA ALA A 586 14.00 7.82 16.24
C ALA A 586 12.66 7.26 16.75
N GLU A 587 12.64 6.70 17.97
CA GLU A 587 11.44 6.13 18.58
C GLU A 587 11.25 6.54 20.04
N CYS A 588 9.99 6.73 20.44
CA CYS A 588 9.58 6.98 21.81
C CYS A 588 8.47 6.01 22.23
N TRP A 589 8.70 5.24 23.29
CA TRP A 589 7.78 4.27 23.84
C TRP A 589 7.14 4.78 25.13
N LEU A 590 5.82 4.69 25.24
CA LEU A 590 5.11 4.81 26.52
C LEU A 590 4.84 3.41 27.08
N VAL A 591 5.27 3.14 28.31
CA VAL A 591 5.01 1.88 28.99
C VAL A 591 3.99 2.09 30.09
N THR A 592 2.85 1.41 29.99
CA THR A 592 1.76 1.47 30.98
C THR A 592 1.52 0.12 31.65
N ALA A 593 0.79 0.11 32.76
CA ALA A 593 0.34 -1.11 33.43
C ALA A 593 -1.18 -1.14 33.55
N ALA A 594 -1.83 -2.22 33.10
CA ALA A 594 -3.28 -2.35 33.03
C ALA A 594 -3.98 -1.18 32.33
N GLY A 595 -3.34 -0.52 31.35
CA GLY A 595 -3.95 0.55 30.57
C GLY A 595 -4.87 0.04 29.46
N GLU A 596 -4.84 -1.25 29.17
CA GLU A 596 -5.56 -1.89 28.07
C GLU A 596 -6.22 -3.19 28.50
N HIS A 597 -7.37 -3.52 27.90
CA HIS A 597 -8.01 -4.83 28.06
C HIS A 597 -7.63 -5.74 26.89
N VAL A 598 -6.69 -6.65 27.12
CA VAL A 598 -6.00 -7.42 26.07
C VAL A 598 -6.56 -8.83 25.96
N VAL A 599 -6.84 -9.47 27.10
CA VAL A 599 -7.41 -10.81 27.18
C VAL A 599 -8.63 -10.81 28.12
N PRO A 600 -9.58 -11.76 27.99
CA PRO A 600 -10.83 -11.75 28.78
C PRO A 600 -10.67 -11.71 30.30
N ASP A 601 -9.55 -12.20 30.82
CA ASP A 601 -9.25 -12.24 32.26
C ASP A 601 -8.60 -10.93 32.77
N ASP A 602 -8.35 -9.95 31.89
CA ASP A 602 -7.81 -8.65 32.31
C ASP A 602 -8.88 -7.83 33.06
N PRO A 603 -8.48 -7.11 34.13
CA PRO A 603 -9.40 -6.20 34.84
C PRO A 603 -9.86 -5.03 33.95
N VAL A 604 -10.75 -4.18 34.47
CA VAL A 604 -11.01 -2.86 33.85
C VAL A 604 -9.69 -2.12 33.67
N PRO A 605 -9.46 -1.47 32.51
CA PRO A 605 -8.26 -0.67 32.32
C PRO A 605 -8.20 0.48 33.31
N HIS A 606 -7.00 0.80 33.78
CA HIS A 606 -6.74 1.96 34.62
C HIS A 606 -6.99 3.26 33.83
N LEU A 607 -7.93 4.08 34.32
CA LEU A 607 -8.44 5.27 33.62
C LEU A 607 -7.33 6.20 33.12
N PHE A 608 -6.38 6.55 33.99
CA PHE A 608 -5.27 7.44 33.64
C PHE A 608 -4.35 6.83 32.58
N HIS A 609 -4.03 5.54 32.67
CA HIS A 609 -3.08 4.92 31.73
C HIS A 609 -3.67 4.80 30.33
N ALA A 610 -4.95 4.42 30.24
CA ALA A 610 -5.68 4.42 28.98
C ALA A 610 -5.72 5.83 28.38
N ALA A 611 -6.08 6.84 29.19
CA ALA A 611 -6.15 8.24 28.75
C ALA A 611 -4.79 8.79 28.32
N ALA A 612 -3.73 8.50 29.07
CA ALA A 612 -2.36 8.89 28.76
C ALA A 612 -1.90 8.30 27.42
N ASN A 613 -2.16 7.01 27.16
CA ASN A 613 -1.85 6.39 25.88
C ASN A 613 -2.56 7.08 24.70
N ALA A 614 -3.88 7.30 24.82
CA ALA A 614 -4.65 7.96 23.76
C ALA A 614 -4.14 9.38 23.45
N GLY A 615 -3.78 10.16 24.47
CA GLY A 615 -3.17 11.47 24.28
C GLY A 615 -1.74 11.39 23.74
N PHE A 616 -0.91 10.46 24.24
CA PHE A 616 0.48 10.27 23.84
C PHE A 616 0.61 9.94 22.35
N ARG A 617 -0.31 9.14 21.81
CA ARG A 617 -0.38 8.84 20.37
C ARG A 617 -0.47 10.09 19.49
N CYS A 618 -1.18 11.11 19.95
CA CYS A 618 -1.39 12.35 19.19
C CYS A 618 -0.08 13.10 18.93
N LEU A 619 0.95 12.87 19.75
CA LEU A 619 2.27 13.48 19.59
C LEU A 619 2.97 13.07 18.30
N ALA A 620 2.63 11.91 17.73
CA ALA A 620 3.19 11.48 16.44
C ALA A 620 2.91 12.49 15.32
N ALA A 621 1.78 13.20 15.39
CA ALA A 621 1.43 14.25 14.44
C ALA A 621 2.12 15.59 14.74
N GLU A 622 2.60 15.81 15.96
CA GLU A 622 3.37 17.00 16.36
C GLU A 622 4.88 16.82 16.10
N TYR A 623 5.38 15.58 16.15
CA TYR A 623 6.81 15.25 16.03
C TYR A 623 7.05 14.19 14.94
N PRO A 624 6.95 14.54 13.65
CA PRO A 624 6.98 13.58 12.53
C PRO A 624 8.31 12.82 12.37
N ARG A 625 9.39 13.26 13.03
CA ARG A 625 10.70 12.60 13.01
C ARG A 625 10.86 11.51 14.08
N THR A 626 9.92 11.42 15.02
CA THR A 626 9.95 10.45 16.12
C THR A 626 8.71 9.58 16.03
N THR A 627 8.89 8.26 16.00
CA THR A 627 7.76 7.33 16.05
C THR A 627 7.32 7.13 17.49
N PHE A 628 6.04 7.35 17.79
CA PHE A 628 5.47 7.13 19.12
C PHE A 628 4.81 5.75 19.17
N ARG A 629 5.18 4.95 20.17
CA ARG A 629 4.73 3.56 20.35
C ARG A 629 4.30 3.31 21.79
N HIS A 630 3.52 2.26 22.00
CA HIS A 630 2.97 1.91 23.30
C HIS A 630 3.22 0.44 23.64
N LEU A 631 3.57 0.18 24.91
CA LEU A 631 3.67 -1.15 25.48
C LEU A 631 2.87 -1.23 26.79
N ASP A 632 1.78 -2.01 26.79
CA ASP A 632 1.00 -2.27 27.99
C ASP A 632 1.42 -3.55 28.73
N LEU A 633 1.54 -3.46 30.05
CA LEU A 633 1.90 -4.54 30.97
C LEU A 633 0.69 -4.95 31.82
N PRO A 634 0.65 -6.15 32.42
CA PRO A 634 -0.40 -6.50 33.36
C PRO A 634 -0.34 -5.63 34.62
N GLY A 635 -1.49 -5.38 35.26
CA GLY A 635 -1.58 -4.60 36.50
C GLY A 635 -0.99 -5.31 37.71
N GLU A 636 -1.07 -6.65 37.75
CA GLU A 636 -0.43 -7.48 38.78
C GLU A 636 0.60 -8.43 38.14
N GLY A 637 1.73 -8.65 38.84
CA GLY A 637 2.77 -9.56 38.39
C GLY A 637 3.56 -9.02 37.19
N ALA A 638 4.33 -7.94 37.42
CA ALA A 638 5.15 -7.30 36.41
C ALA A 638 5.99 -8.32 35.61
N PRO A 639 5.97 -8.26 34.26
CA PRO A 639 6.80 -9.13 33.43
C PRO A 639 8.28 -8.95 33.77
N SER A 640 9.09 -9.98 33.48
CA SER A 640 10.53 -9.84 33.66
C SER A 640 11.08 -8.69 32.82
N ALA A 641 12.05 -7.94 33.36
CA ALA A 641 12.72 -6.86 32.64
C ALA A 641 13.23 -7.31 31.25
N SER A 642 13.72 -8.55 31.15
CA SER A 642 14.13 -9.17 29.88
C SER A 642 12.97 -9.30 28.86
N ALA A 643 11.76 -9.64 29.31
CA ALA A 643 10.60 -9.72 28.42
C ALA A 643 10.20 -8.33 27.88
N VAL A 644 10.29 -7.30 28.73
CA VAL A 644 10.02 -5.90 28.33
C VAL A 644 11.04 -5.43 27.31
N ILE A 645 12.34 -5.61 27.56
CA ILE A 645 13.39 -5.25 26.58
C ILE A 645 13.18 -6.00 25.25
N GLY A 646 12.84 -7.29 25.30
CA GLY A 646 12.54 -8.06 24.09
C GLY A 646 11.33 -7.55 23.31
N ALA A 647 10.31 -7.02 23.99
CA ALA A 647 9.15 -6.42 23.35
C ALA A 647 9.48 -5.07 22.69
N LEU A 648 10.32 -4.24 23.31
CA LEU A 648 10.78 -2.96 22.75
C LEU A 648 11.61 -3.12 21.46
N HIS A 649 12.13 -4.32 21.18
CA HIS A 649 12.84 -4.65 19.94
C HIS A 649 11.92 -5.19 18.83
N ILE A 650 10.61 -5.29 19.05
CA ILE A 650 9.70 -5.76 18.01
C ILE A 650 9.51 -4.65 16.97
N ALA A 651 9.81 -4.97 15.72
CA ALA A 651 9.73 -4.03 14.61
C ALA A 651 8.29 -3.72 14.23
N ALA A 652 8.07 -2.49 13.73
CA ALA A 652 6.85 -2.03 13.06
C ALA A 652 5.55 -1.96 13.90
N GLU A 653 5.45 -2.61 15.05
CA GLU A 653 4.21 -2.62 15.86
C GLU A 653 4.03 -1.35 16.71
N PRO A 654 2.97 -0.53 16.49
CA PRO A 654 2.77 0.71 17.25
C PRO A 654 2.21 0.48 18.66
N GLU A 655 1.46 -0.61 18.85
CA GLU A 655 0.70 -0.90 20.06
C GLU A 655 0.91 -2.35 20.46
N LEU A 656 1.65 -2.57 21.54
CA LEU A 656 1.97 -3.89 22.06
C LEU A 656 1.42 -4.07 23.46
N ALA A 657 1.14 -5.32 23.81
CA ALA A 657 0.86 -5.71 25.18
C ALA A 657 1.56 -7.02 25.55
N LEU A 658 2.07 -7.08 26.76
CA LEU A 658 2.60 -8.29 27.37
C LEU A 658 1.58 -8.87 28.35
N ARG A 659 1.30 -10.17 28.25
CA ARG A 659 0.56 -10.95 29.26
C ARG A 659 1.27 -12.29 29.46
N GLY A 660 1.94 -12.44 30.61
CA GLY A 660 2.89 -13.53 30.82
C GLY A 660 4.05 -13.49 29.81
N ALA A 661 4.36 -14.63 29.16
CA ALA A 661 5.39 -14.70 28.10
C ALA A 661 4.86 -14.35 26.69
N LYS A 662 3.58 -13.99 26.56
CA LYS A 662 2.91 -13.75 25.28
C LYS A 662 2.90 -12.26 24.98
N VAL A 663 3.16 -11.92 23.71
CA VAL A 663 3.05 -10.57 23.16
C VAL A 663 1.81 -10.51 22.28
N TYR A 664 1.04 -9.45 22.42
CA TYR A 664 -0.13 -9.12 21.61
C TYR A 664 0.10 -7.78 20.93
N ALA A 665 -0.50 -7.60 19.76
CA ALA A 665 -0.50 -6.33 19.06
C ALA A 665 -1.95 -5.87 18.80
N LYS A 666 -2.20 -4.57 18.96
CA LYS A 666 -3.54 -3.99 18.75
C LYS A 666 -3.83 -3.89 17.25
N ARG A 667 -5.05 -4.22 16.86
CA ARG A 667 -5.57 -4.17 15.49
C ARG A 667 -7.01 -3.67 15.50
N LEU A 668 -7.40 -2.96 14.46
CA LEU A 668 -8.80 -2.67 14.18
C LEU A 668 -9.33 -3.68 13.16
N THR A 669 -10.52 -4.23 13.46
CA THR A 669 -11.19 -5.22 12.60
C THR A 669 -12.68 -4.94 12.52
N TYR A 670 -13.35 -5.41 11.47
CA TYR A 670 -14.81 -5.35 11.37
C TYR A 670 -15.47 -6.28 12.40
N VAL A 671 -16.56 -5.84 13.02
CA VAL A 671 -17.30 -6.62 14.04
C VAL A 671 -17.97 -7.87 13.43
N ASP A 672 -18.34 -7.82 12.15
CA ASP A 672 -18.98 -8.93 11.43
C ASP A 672 -17.93 -9.67 10.57
N GLY A 673 -17.44 -10.80 11.06
CA GLY A 673 -16.39 -11.57 10.39
C GLY A 673 -16.79 -12.08 8.99
N VAL A 674 -15.78 -12.08 8.11
CA VAL A 674 -15.60 -12.88 6.89
C VAL A 674 -16.05 -12.34 5.52
N ASP A 675 -16.99 -11.41 5.35
CA ASP A 675 -17.36 -11.02 3.96
C ASP A 675 -17.52 -9.54 3.65
N GLY A 676 -17.30 -8.63 4.61
CA GLY A 676 -17.30 -7.18 4.35
C GLY A 676 -18.60 -6.65 3.70
N ARG A 677 -19.66 -7.44 3.65
CA ARG A 677 -21.00 -7.04 3.20
C ARG A 677 -21.77 -6.60 4.43
N PRO A 678 -22.44 -5.42 4.40
CA PRO A 678 -23.41 -5.11 5.43
C PRO A 678 -24.46 -6.23 5.46
N ALA A 679 -24.87 -6.65 6.65
CA ALA A 679 -26.12 -7.40 6.78
C ALA A 679 -27.20 -6.60 6.04
N PRO A 680 -28.04 -7.25 5.21
CA PRO A 680 -29.10 -6.53 4.51
C PRO A 680 -29.87 -5.72 5.54
N VAL A 681 -30.05 -4.42 5.27
CA VAL A 681 -31.01 -3.59 5.98
C VAL A 681 -32.36 -4.20 5.70
N LEU A 682 -32.73 -5.20 6.49
CA LEU A 682 -34.06 -5.77 6.50
C LEU A 682 -34.98 -4.64 6.95
N GLY A 683 -35.86 -4.25 6.03
CA GLY A 683 -37.05 -3.49 6.38
C GLY A 683 -37.75 -4.14 7.57
N ASP A 684 -38.26 -3.29 8.45
CA ASP A 684 -39.13 -3.65 9.57
C ASP A 684 -38.63 -4.82 10.45
N ALA A 685 -37.51 -4.63 11.17
CA ALA A 685 -37.14 -5.51 12.27
C ALA A 685 -36.60 -4.77 13.51
N ALA A 686 -37.41 -4.86 14.59
CA ALA A 686 -37.16 -4.78 16.04
C ALA A 686 -36.42 -3.57 16.69
N PRO A 687 -36.77 -3.20 17.95
CA PRO A 687 -36.15 -2.09 18.67
C PRO A 687 -34.69 -2.37 19.04
N LEU A 688 -33.88 -1.32 19.14
CA LEU A 688 -32.53 -1.22 19.72
C LEU A 688 -31.90 -2.55 20.15
N GLY A 689 -30.90 -3.04 19.41
CA GLY A 689 -30.28 -4.36 19.58
C GLY A 689 -29.52 -4.58 20.89
N PHE A 690 -30.27 -4.69 21.99
CA PHE A 690 -29.91 -5.33 23.26
C PHE A 690 -30.91 -6.46 23.59
N ASP A 691 -31.48 -7.10 22.55
CA ASP A 691 -32.47 -8.15 22.69
C ASP A 691 -31.80 -9.45 23.17
N ASP A 692 -31.91 -9.71 24.47
CA ASP A 692 -31.99 -11.08 24.96
C ASP A 692 -33.35 -11.63 24.52
N PRO A 693 -33.40 -12.68 23.66
CA PRO A 693 -34.66 -13.26 23.19
C PRO A 693 -35.52 -13.84 24.32
N ALA A 694 -35.01 -13.92 25.56
CA ALA A 694 -35.77 -14.35 26.72
C ALA A 694 -36.67 -13.25 27.34
N ILE A 695 -36.51 -11.97 26.98
CA ILE A 695 -37.20 -10.86 27.69
C ILE A 695 -37.66 -9.77 26.72
N GLY A 696 -38.96 -9.77 26.39
CA GLY A 696 -39.60 -9.01 25.31
C GLY A 696 -39.33 -7.50 25.21
N SER A 697 -39.55 -7.00 23.99
CA SER A 697 -39.36 -5.63 23.50
C SER A 697 -40.54 -4.71 23.86
N GLY A 698 -40.38 -3.87 24.88
CA GLY A 698 -41.27 -2.72 25.14
C GLY A 698 -40.69 -1.43 24.54
N PRO A 699 -41.51 -0.40 24.26
CA PRO A 699 -41.01 0.93 23.92
C PRO A 699 -40.22 1.53 25.10
N ASP A 700 -39.23 2.38 24.81
CA ASP A 700 -38.51 3.13 25.84
C ASP A 700 -39.35 4.31 26.33
N ASP A 701 -39.64 4.35 27.63
CA ASP A 701 -40.56 5.36 28.15
C ASP A 701 -39.85 6.68 28.45
N HIS A 702 -38.68 6.67 29.12
CA HIS A 702 -37.94 7.91 29.41
C HIS A 702 -36.47 7.90 28.97
N VAL A 703 -36.15 8.77 28.01
CA VAL A 703 -34.79 9.01 27.49
C VAL A 703 -34.22 10.33 28.01
N VAL A 704 -33.03 10.31 28.59
CA VAL A 704 -32.27 11.50 29.00
C VAL A 704 -31.03 11.66 28.12
N ILE A 705 -30.86 12.81 27.48
CA ILE A 705 -29.73 13.11 26.58
C ILE A 705 -28.89 14.25 27.15
N ILE A 706 -27.68 13.92 27.61
CA ILE A 706 -26.67 14.89 28.08
C ILE A 706 -26.04 15.56 26.86
N GLY A 707 -25.96 16.90 26.85
CA GLY A 707 -25.59 17.66 25.65
C GLY A 707 -26.72 17.71 24.62
N GLY A 708 -27.98 17.57 25.06
CA GLY A 708 -29.14 17.31 24.21
C GLY A 708 -29.49 18.40 23.20
N THR A 709 -29.12 19.66 23.45
CA THR A 709 -29.31 20.76 22.46
C THR A 709 -28.09 20.97 21.57
N GLY A 710 -27.02 20.22 21.79
CA GLY A 710 -25.88 20.12 20.88
C GLY A 710 -26.26 19.35 19.62
N LYS A 711 -25.41 19.44 18.59
CA LYS A 711 -25.67 18.87 17.26
C LYS A 711 -25.97 17.37 17.33
N LEU A 712 -25.10 16.59 17.99
CA LEU A 712 -25.33 15.16 18.20
C LEU A 712 -26.60 14.91 19.03
N GLY A 713 -26.81 15.67 20.11
CA GLY A 713 -27.95 15.52 20.99
C GLY A 713 -29.30 15.66 20.28
N LEU A 714 -29.41 16.57 19.32
CA LEU A 714 -30.61 16.76 18.50
C LEU A 714 -30.85 15.59 17.53
N GLU A 715 -29.79 15.01 16.97
CA GLU A 715 -29.92 13.81 16.12
C GLU A 715 -30.36 12.57 16.91
N PHE A 716 -29.83 12.38 18.13
CA PHE A 716 -30.36 11.35 19.04
C PHE A 716 -31.81 11.62 19.43
N CYS A 717 -32.19 12.88 19.71
CA CYS A 717 -33.56 13.25 20.05
C CYS A 717 -34.53 12.87 18.92
N GLU A 718 -34.18 13.20 17.68
CA GLU A 718 -34.96 12.82 16.49
C GLU A 718 -35.06 11.30 16.33
N TYR A 719 -33.96 10.59 16.53
CA TYR A 719 -33.91 9.13 16.45
C TYR A 719 -34.83 8.45 17.48
N PHE A 720 -34.81 8.89 18.75
CA PHE A 720 -35.70 8.32 19.77
C PHE A 720 -37.17 8.75 19.58
N ALA A 721 -37.42 9.98 19.12
CA ALA A 721 -38.77 10.48 18.88
C ALA A 721 -39.48 9.70 17.76
N THR A 722 -38.76 9.39 16.68
CA THR A 722 -39.28 8.61 15.53
C THR A 722 -39.50 7.13 15.85
N ARG A 723 -38.79 6.58 16.85
CA ARG A 723 -38.94 5.19 17.31
C ARG A 723 -39.89 5.00 18.49
N GLY A 724 -40.67 6.02 18.83
CA GLY A 724 -41.80 5.89 19.74
C GLY A 724 -41.46 6.04 21.22
N ALA A 725 -40.35 6.70 21.56
CA ALA A 725 -40.10 7.08 22.95
C ALA A 725 -41.25 7.94 23.50
N THR A 726 -41.70 7.73 24.74
CA THR A 726 -42.83 8.49 25.27
C THR A 726 -42.40 9.84 25.85
N ARG A 727 -41.20 9.92 26.43
CA ARG A 727 -40.58 11.14 26.97
C ARG A 727 -39.09 11.22 26.64
N ILE A 728 -38.65 12.39 26.18
CA ILE A 728 -37.25 12.71 25.92
C ILE A 728 -36.89 14.00 26.67
N THR A 729 -35.83 13.95 27.48
CA THR A 729 -35.32 15.11 28.22
C THR A 729 -33.93 15.49 27.72
N LEU A 730 -33.80 16.68 27.15
CA LEU A 730 -32.54 17.23 26.64
C LEU A 730 -31.89 18.11 27.71
N LEU A 731 -30.73 17.68 28.22
CA LEU A 731 -29.94 18.44 29.18
C LEU A 731 -28.88 19.26 28.47
N SER A 732 -28.85 20.56 28.76
CA SER A 732 -27.80 21.47 28.28
C SER A 732 -27.71 22.71 29.14
N ARG A 733 -26.55 23.37 29.20
CA ARG A 733 -26.38 24.60 30.00
C ARG A 733 -27.34 25.72 29.59
N SER A 734 -27.60 25.87 28.29
CA SER A 734 -28.39 26.97 27.74
C SER A 734 -29.90 26.72 27.69
N GLY A 735 -30.35 25.47 27.86
CA GLY A 735 -31.72 25.09 27.54
C GLY A 735 -32.08 25.33 26.07
N GLU A 736 -33.37 25.51 25.77
CA GLU A 736 -33.87 25.82 24.42
C GLU A 736 -33.55 27.27 24.03
N THR A 737 -32.90 27.45 22.88
CA THR A 737 -32.47 28.76 22.38
C THR A 737 -33.15 29.06 21.04
N ALA A 738 -33.09 30.33 20.60
CA ALA A 738 -33.63 30.72 19.30
C ALA A 738 -33.03 29.92 18.12
N SER A 739 -31.77 29.52 18.22
CA SER A 739 -31.07 28.74 17.19
C SER A 739 -31.50 27.27 17.16
N THR A 740 -31.97 26.69 18.28
CA THR A 740 -32.41 25.28 18.35
C THR A 740 -33.92 25.12 18.22
N ALA A 741 -34.71 26.17 18.47
CA ALA A 741 -36.17 26.15 18.42
C ALA A 741 -36.75 25.70 17.07
N GLY A 742 -36.07 25.95 15.95
CA GLY A 742 -36.48 25.45 14.63
C GLY A 742 -36.45 23.91 14.55
N ARG A 743 -35.29 23.32 14.85
CA ARG A 743 -35.07 21.86 14.84
C ARG A 743 -35.93 21.16 15.90
N LEU A 744 -36.07 21.73 17.10
CA LEU A 744 -36.91 21.15 18.16
C LEU A 744 -38.40 21.14 17.82
N ARG A 745 -38.92 22.19 17.15
CA ARG A 745 -40.31 22.19 16.65
C ARG A 745 -40.53 21.08 15.63
N HIS A 746 -39.56 20.85 14.75
CA HIS A 746 -39.63 19.75 13.80
C HIS A 746 -39.62 18.39 14.53
N ILE A 747 -38.68 18.14 15.44
CA ILE A 747 -38.61 16.87 16.18
C ILE A 747 -39.90 16.60 16.98
N ARG A 748 -40.43 17.63 17.66
CA ARG A 748 -41.73 17.53 18.38
C ARG A 748 -42.92 17.22 17.46
N SER A 749 -42.79 17.41 16.15
CA SER A 749 -43.83 17.06 15.16
C SER A 749 -43.67 15.66 14.56
N LEU A 750 -42.51 15.02 14.71
CA LEU A 750 -42.19 13.72 14.08
C LEU A 750 -42.78 12.50 14.82
N GLY A 751 -43.20 12.66 16.09
CA GLY A 751 -43.70 11.56 16.91
C GLY A 751 -44.58 12.01 18.08
N GLY A 752 -45.08 11.04 18.86
CA GLY A 752 -45.89 11.29 20.06
C GLY A 752 -45.09 11.62 21.33
N ALA A 753 -43.76 11.67 21.22
CA ALA A 753 -42.84 11.87 22.34
C ALA A 753 -42.97 13.27 22.95
N ARG A 754 -43.03 13.35 24.28
CA ARG A 754 -42.88 14.62 25.00
C ARG A 754 -41.40 15.00 25.08
N VAL A 755 -40.98 16.02 24.33
CA VAL A 755 -39.60 16.54 24.33
C VAL A 755 -39.47 17.77 25.24
N ASP A 756 -38.92 17.54 26.44
CA ASP A 756 -38.60 18.58 27.43
C ASP A 756 -37.12 19.02 27.25
N VAL A 757 -36.86 20.33 27.26
CA VAL A 757 -35.48 20.87 27.23
C VAL A 757 -35.20 21.55 28.57
N VAL A 758 -34.19 21.09 29.28
CA VAL A 758 -33.87 21.56 30.63
C VAL A 758 -32.49 22.21 30.64
N ALA A 759 -32.43 23.41 31.22
CA ALA A 759 -31.18 24.10 31.50
C ALA A 759 -30.51 23.43 32.70
N CYS A 760 -29.41 22.72 32.47
CA CYS A 760 -28.67 22.00 33.50
C CYS A 760 -27.17 21.99 33.14
N ASP A 761 -26.31 22.42 34.06
CA ASP A 761 -24.87 22.24 33.94
C ASP A 761 -24.47 20.93 34.60
N VAL A 762 -24.25 19.90 33.80
CA VAL A 762 -23.88 18.57 34.32
C VAL A 762 -22.53 18.56 35.01
N GLY A 763 -21.66 19.55 34.76
CA GLY A 763 -20.40 19.71 35.47
C GLY A 763 -20.57 20.18 36.93
N ASP A 764 -21.76 20.65 37.31
CA ASP A 764 -22.11 21.07 38.67
C ASP A 764 -23.10 20.07 39.29
N GLU A 765 -22.65 19.36 40.33
CA GLU A 765 -23.46 18.36 41.04
C GLU A 765 -24.78 18.94 41.57
N ALA A 766 -24.78 20.18 42.06
CA ALA A 766 -25.98 20.82 42.58
C ALA A 766 -27.01 21.08 41.48
N SER A 767 -26.56 21.47 40.28
CA SER A 767 -27.42 21.65 39.11
C SER A 767 -28.08 20.34 38.67
N VAL A 768 -27.35 19.22 38.72
CA VAL A 768 -27.88 17.89 38.39
C VAL A 768 -28.92 17.43 39.42
N LEU A 769 -28.65 17.61 40.72
CA LEU A 769 -29.60 17.26 41.78
C LEU A 769 -30.91 18.05 41.66
N GLN A 770 -30.82 19.34 41.32
CA GLN A 770 -32.00 20.18 41.06
C GLN A 770 -32.79 19.67 39.84
N PHE A 771 -32.11 19.34 38.74
CA PHE A 771 -32.75 18.74 37.57
C PHE A 771 -33.51 17.45 37.93
N VAL A 772 -32.87 16.53 38.66
CA VAL A 772 -33.50 15.26 39.04
C VAL A 772 -34.75 15.52 39.88
N SER A 773 -34.65 16.39 40.88
CA SER A 773 -35.78 16.76 41.75
C SER A 773 -36.97 17.35 40.98
N ASP A 774 -36.70 18.23 40.01
CA ASP A 774 -37.74 19.00 39.33
C ASP A 774 -38.38 18.27 38.15
N HIS A 775 -37.63 17.39 37.48
CA HIS A 775 -38.02 16.87 36.17
C HIS A 775 -38.07 15.34 36.08
N VAL A 776 -37.41 14.60 36.97
CA VAL A 776 -37.35 13.13 36.94
C VAL A 776 -38.31 12.54 37.98
N THR A 777 -39.52 12.20 37.53
CA THR A 777 -40.59 11.63 38.38
C THR A 777 -40.70 10.12 38.29
N GLU A 778 -40.10 9.52 37.25
CA GLU A 778 -40.08 8.09 36.98
C GLU A 778 -38.63 7.67 36.65
N PRO A 779 -38.24 6.41 36.86
CA PRO A 779 -36.89 5.94 36.53
C PRO A 779 -36.57 6.09 35.03
N VAL A 780 -35.33 6.47 34.72
CA VAL A 780 -34.86 6.67 33.35
C VAL A 780 -34.46 5.35 32.70
N ASP A 781 -34.96 5.09 31.49
CA ASP A 781 -34.69 3.87 30.71
C ASP A 781 -33.45 3.97 29.82
N VAL A 782 -33.14 5.17 29.34
CA VAL A 782 -31.99 5.41 28.46
C VAL A 782 -31.28 6.70 28.84
N VAL A 783 -29.97 6.61 29.04
CA VAL A 783 -29.08 7.77 29.18
C VAL A 783 -28.14 7.81 27.98
N VAL A 784 -28.19 8.89 27.21
CA VAL A 784 -27.23 9.16 26.14
C VAL A 784 -26.31 10.28 26.54
N HIS A 785 -25.01 10.01 26.58
CA HIS A 785 -24.01 11.04 26.75
C HIS A 785 -23.54 11.54 25.38
N ALA A 786 -24.04 12.69 24.95
CA ALA A 786 -23.68 13.37 23.71
C ALA A 786 -23.02 14.74 23.97
N ALA A 787 -22.49 14.98 25.16
CA ALA A 787 -21.79 16.22 25.48
C ALA A 787 -20.39 16.23 24.86
N VAL A 788 -20.11 17.30 24.12
CA VAL A 788 -18.84 17.50 23.42
C VAL A 788 -18.30 18.87 23.78
N ASN A 789 -17.06 18.89 24.27
CA ASN A 789 -16.25 20.09 24.39
C ASN A 789 -14.93 19.83 23.66
N TYR A 790 -14.71 20.53 22.55
CA TYR A 790 -13.44 20.44 21.83
C TYR A 790 -12.45 21.41 22.47
N VAL A 791 -11.38 20.85 23.03
CA VAL A 791 -10.24 21.62 23.52
C VAL A 791 -9.08 21.30 22.59
N ASP A 792 -8.79 22.23 21.68
CA ASP A 792 -7.63 22.16 20.79
C ASP A 792 -6.41 22.71 21.54
N ALA A 793 -5.43 21.85 21.77
CA ALA A 793 -4.19 22.20 22.45
C ALA A 793 -3.05 21.29 21.97
N GLU A 794 -2.01 21.91 21.41
CA GLU A 794 -0.73 21.24 21.17
C GLU A 794 -0.03 20.97 22.51
N SER A 795 0.86 19.96 22.53
CA SER A 795 1.52 19.47 23.75
C SER A 795 2.15 20.57 24.60
N GLY A 796 2.79 21.58 23.99
CA GLY A 796 3.43 22.70 24.70
C GLY A 796 2.47 23.63 25.44
N ASN A 797 1.19 23.66 25.07
CA ASN A 797 0.19 24.60 25.56
C ASN A 797 -0.80 23.99 26.56
N ILE A 798 -0.68 22.69 26.85
CA ILE A 798 -1.58 22.02 27.79
C ILE A 798 -1.32 22.52 29.21
N THR A 799 -2.40 22.95 29.88
CA THR A 799 -2.41 23.40 31.28
C THR A 799 -3.43 22.60 32.10
N PRO A 800 -3.33 22.59 33.44
CA PRO A 800 -4.33 21.96 34.30
C PRO A 800 -5.76 22.44 34.06
N ASP A 801 -5.95 23.73 33.79
CA ASP A 801 -7.27 24.31 33.51
C ASP A 801 -7.87 23.77 32.20
N LEU A 802 -7.04 23.54 31.17
CA LEU A 802 -7.49 22.94 29.92
C LEU A 802 -7.87 21.46 30.10
N VAL A 803 -7.12 20.72 30.92
CA VAL A 803 -7.43 19.32 31.26
C VAL A 803 -8.75 19.22 32.02
N ALA A 804 -8.96 20.09 33.01
CA ALA A 804 -10.23 20.20 33.72
C ALA A 804 -11.37 20.54 32.75
N ALA A 805 -11.20 21.55 31.89
CA ALA A 805 -12.22 21.94 30.92
C ALA A 805 -12.58 20.82 29.92
N ALA A 806 -11.60 20.03 29.47
CA ALA A 806 -11.81 18.91 28.55
C ALA A 806 -12.58 17.75 29.21
N THR A 807 -12.35 17.50 30.50
CA THR A 807 -12.94 16.38 31.24
C THR A 807 -14.23 16.73 31.98
N GLN A 808 -14.50 18.02 32.25
CA GLN A 808 -15.61 18.48 33.09
C GLN A 808 -16.99 17.93 32.65
N SER A 809 -17.43 18.27 31.44
CA SER A 809 -18.76 17.85 30.98
C SER A 809 -18.79 16.41 30.45
N LYS A 810 -17.64 15.91 30.01
CA LYS A 810 -17.52 14.60 29.36
C LYS A 810 -17.41 13.47 30.38
N VAL A 811 -16.53 13.61 31.36
CA VAL A 811 -16.22 12.58 32.35
C VAL A 811 -16.92 12.88 33.67
N VAL A 812 -16.66 14.04 34.28
CA VAL A 812 -17.22 14.38 35.61
C VAL A 812 -18.75 14.50 35.54
N GLY A 813 -19.27 15.20 34.54
CA GLY A 813 -20.71 15.39 34.38
C GLY A 813 -21.48 14.11 34.06
N LEU A 814 -20.86 13.13 33.40
CA LEU A 814 -21.45 11.80 33.25
C LEU A 814 -21.67 11.15 34.62
N MET A 815 -20.65 11.18 35.47
CA MET A 815 -20.69 10.57 36.80
C MET A 815 -21.73 11.24 37.69
N HIS A 816 -21.84 12.57 37.67
CA HIS A 816 -22.89 13.29 38.40
C HIS A 816 -24.30 12.84 37.98
N VAL A 817 -24.56 12.77 36.67
CA VAL A 817 -25.89 12.37 36.16
C VAL A 817 -26.20 10.92 36.52
N LEU A 818 -25.26 9.98 36.34
CA LEU A 818 -25.49 8.57 36.67
C LEU A 818 -25.65 8.33 38.17
N ALA A 819 -24.97 9.09 39.03
CA ALA A 819 -25.09 8.96 40.47
C ALA A 819 -26.40 9.54 41.01
N ALA A 820 -26.87 10.66 40.45
CA ALA A 820 -28.05 11.37 40.96
C ALA A 820 -29.37 10.88 40.35
N THR A 821 -29.36 10.36 39.11
CA THR A 821 -30.59 10.01 38.38
C THR A 821 -31.10 8.63 38.79
N PRO A 822 -32.37 8.48 39.20
CA PRO A 822 -32.98 7.17 39.39
C PRO A 822 -33.05 6.42 38.05
N LEU A 823 -32.30 5.31 37.92
CA LEU A 823 -32.24 4.51 36.70
C LEU A 823 -33.18 3.31 36.80
N ALA A 824 -33.88 3.00 35.71
CA ALA A 824 -34.67 1.77 35.63
C ALA A 824 -33.76 0.54 35.78
N PRO A 825 -34.24 -0.62 36.28
CA PRO A 825 -33.43 -1.83 36.40
C PRO A 825 -32.81 -2.34 35.09
N ARG A 826 -33.38 -1.94 33.95
CA ARG A 826 -32.89 -2.27 32.60
C ARG A 826 -32.33 -1.06 31.85
N CYS A 827 -32.00 0.01 32.58
CA CYS A 827 -31.51 1.27 32.00
C CYS A 827 -30.28 1.02 31.13
N ARG A 828 -30.26 1.68 29.97
CA ARG A 828 -29.18 1.60 28.99
C ARG A 828 -28.42 2.91 28.94
N VAL A 829 -27.09 2.82 28.97
CA VAL A 829 -26.19 3.97 28.94
C VAL A 829 -25.36 3.93 27.67
N VAL A 830 -25.50 4.94 26.82
CA VAL A 830 -24.76 5.08 25.57
C VAL A 830 -23.81 6.25 25.70
N LEU A 831 -22.50 5.98 25.67
CA LEU A 831 -21.47 7.00 25.79
C LEU A 831 -20.93 7.35 24.40
N CYS A 832 -21.07 8.62 23.98
CA CYS A 832 -20.52 9.08 22.71
C CYS A 832 -19.04 9.45 22.89
N SER A 833 -18.19 8.50 22.50
CA SER A 833 -16.75 8.67 22.37
C SER A 833 -16.39 9.07 20.92
N SER A 834 -15.10 9.06 20.58
CA SER A 834 -14.62 9.42 19.25
C SER A 834 -13.51 8.48 18.80
N ILE A 835 -13.42 8.21 17.50
CA ILE A 835 -12.32 7.47 16.89
C ILE A 835 -10.94 8.12 17.15
N ALA A 836 -10.91 9.42 17.48
CA ALA A 836 -9.70 10.11 17.92
C ALA A 836 -9.06 9.48 19.16
N ALA A 837 -9.84 8.80 20.03
CA ALA A 837 -9.30 8.03 21.16
C ALA A 837 -8.40 6.86 20.72
N THR A 838 -8.52 6.42 19.47
CA THR A 838 -7.84 5.24 18.91
C THR A 838 -6.80 5.62 17.86
N LEU A 839 -7.10 6.56 16.97
CA LEU A 839 -6.18 6.98 15.91
C LEU A 839 -5.35 8.22 16.27
N GLY A 840 -5.81 9.02 17.23
CA GLY A 840 -5.20 10.29 17.57
C GLY A 840 -5.35 11.35 16.47
N GLY A 841 -4.80 12.54 16.72
CA GLY A 841 -4.77 13.64 15.77
C GLY A 841 -4.02 14.84 16.34
N ARG A 842 -3.46 15.70 15.47
CA ARG A 842 -2.74 16.89 15.91
C ARG A 842 -3.69 17.85 16.66
N GLY A 843 -3.23 18.37 17.81
CA GLY A 843 -4.04 19.24 18.67
C GLY A 843 -5.15 18.52 19.44
N GLN A 844 -5.29 17.19 19.29
CA GLN A 844 -6.38 16.42 19.88
C GLN A 844 -5.99 15.68 21.16
N ILE A 845 -4.84 15.96 21.78
CA ILE A 845 -4.33 15.22 22.96
C ILE A 845 -5.41 15.08 24.06
N LEU A 846 -5.98 16.20 24.52
CA LEU A 846 -6.99 16.19 25.58
C LEU A 846 -8.33 15.61 25.13
N TYR A 847 -8.68 15.79 23.85
CA TYR A 847 -9.89 15.23 23.28
C TYR A 847 -9.81 13.69 23.20
N ALA A 848 -8.70 13.14 22.70
CA ALA A 848 -8.44 11.71 22.63
C ALA A 848 -8.42 11.09 24.04
N ALA A 849 -7.72 11.72 24.98
CA ALA A 849 -7.64 11.28 26.37
C ALA A 849 -9.03 11.24 27.04
N GLY A 850 -9.82 12.31 26.94
CA GLY A 850 -11.16 12.37 27.54
C GLY A 850 -12.16 11.39 26.92
N ASN A 851 -12.06 11.13 25.62
CA ASN A 851 -12.87 10.10 24.95
C ASN A 851 -12.44 8.69 25.39
N ARG A 852 -11.14 8.43 25.55
CA ARG A 852 -10.66 7.14 26.04
C ARG A 852 -11.11 6.87 27.49
N MET A 853 -11.22 7.90 28.33
CA MET A 853 -11.81 7.75 29.66
C MET A 853 -13.29 7.31 29.61
N LEU A 854 -14.08 7.79 28.63
CA LEU A 854 -15.45 7.31 28.43
C LEU A 854 -15.49 5.83 28.05
N ASP A 855 -14.58 5.39 27.18
CA ASP A 855 -14.49 3.98 26.77
C ASP A 855 -14.24 3.07 27.98
N VAL A 856 -13.30 3.47 28.85
CA VAL A 856 -13.03 2.76 30.10
C VAL A 856 -14.24 2.79 31.04
N LEU A 857 -14.90 3.94 31.20
CA LEU A 857 -16.08 4.06 32.07
C LEU A 857 -17.27 3.22 31.59
N ALA A 858 -17.49 3.07 30.28
CA ALA A 858 -18.50 2.14 29.76
C ALA A 858 -18.24 0.72 30.26
N ARG A 859 -16.97 0.30 30.30
CA ARG A 859 -16.56 -1.00 30.82
C ARG A 859 -16.72 -1.11 32.33
N THR A 860 -16.33 -0.08 33.09
CA THR A 860 -16.56 0.00 34.54
C THR A 860 -18.03 -0.16 34.88
N LEU A 861 -18.92 0.52 34.15
CA LEU A 861 -20.36 0.42 34.34
C LEU A 861 -20.88 -1.01 34.04
N ARG A 862 -20.38 -1.67 33.00
CA ARG A 862 -20.72 -3.07 32.71
C ARG A 862 -20.29 -4.03 33.81
N GLU A 863 -19.10 -3.84 34.39
CA GLU A 863 -18.66 -4.65 35.54
C GLU A 863 -19.51 -4.42 36.79
N GLN A 864 -20.09 -3.23 36.94
CA GLN A 864 -21.07 -2.91 37.98
C GLN A 864 -22.49 -3.45 37.67
N GLY A 865 -22.67 -4.17 36.56
CA GLY A 865 -23.94 -4.78 36.15
C GLY A 865 -24.86 -3.88 35.33
N MET A 866 -24.41 -2.68 34.96
CA MET A 866 -25.17 -1.75 34.11
C MET A 866 -25.06 -2.13 32.62
N ARG A 867 -26.08 -1.80 31.84
CA ARG A 867 -26.05 -1.96 30.37
C ARG A 867 -25.43 -0.72 29.73
N ALA A 868 -24.11 -0.67 29.68
CA ALA A 868 -23.37 0.47 29.12
C ALA A 868 -22.58 0.08 27.87
N ALA A 869 -22.53 0.98 26.87
CA ALA A 869 -21.68 0.85 25.70
C ALA A 869 -21.07 2.19 25.33
N SER A 870 -19.78 2.20 25.00
CA SER A 870 -19.13 3.33 24.35
C SER A 870 -19.18 3.17 22.84
N VAL A 871 -19.58 4.22 22.15
CA VAL A 871 -19.53 4.31 20.69
C VAL A 871 -18.51 5.37 20.30
N GLN A 872 -17.41 4.94 19.71
CA GLN A 872 -16.40 5.83 19.16
C GLN A 872 -16.82 6.27 17.75
N TRP A 873 -17.28 7.51 17.64
CA TRP A 873 -17.77 8.04 16.37
C TRP A 873 -16.63 8.58 15.48
N GLY A 874 -16.69 8.23 14.20
CA GLY A 874 -16.00 8.92 13.12
C GLY A 874 -16.61 10.30 12.82
N LEU A 875 -16.25 10.89 11.68
CA LEU A 875 -16.75 12.21 11.29
C LEU A 875 -18.24 12.16 10.93
N TRP A 876 -19.05 13.13 11.38
CA TRP A 876 -20.47 13.24 11.04
C TRP A 876 -20.70 14.43 10.10
N ASN A 877 -21.59 14.26 9.11
CA ASN A 877 -22.11 15.33 8.25
C ASN A 877 -23.15 16.18 9.00
N VAL A 878 -22.72 16.80 10.08
CA VAL A 878 -23.45 17.85 10.78
C VAL A 878 -22.57 19.08 10.70
N GLN A 879 -23.08 20.19 10.15
CA GLN A 879 -22.33 21.46 10.13
C GLN A 879 -21.83 21.74 11.54
N GLY A 880 -20.53 21.58 11.81
CA GLY A 880 -19.89 21.49 13.13
C GLY A 880 -19.23 22.80 13.57
N PRO A 881 -18.61 22.87 14.78
CA PRO A 881 -17.82 24.03 15.22
C PRO A 881 -16.41 24.06 14.61
N LEU A 882 -16.03 23.02 13.87
CA LEU A 882 -14.87 23.08 12.98
C LEU A 882 -15.20 24.11 11.90
N ASP A 883 -14.32 25.09 11.74
CA ASP A 883 -14.31 25.91 10.54
C ASP A 883 -14.08 25.03 9.31
N THR A 884 -14.25 25.59 8.12
CA THR A 884 -13.96 24.88 6.86
C THR A 884 -12.58 24.21 6.89
N ALA A 885 -11.58 24.83 7.53
CA ALA A 885 -10.23 24.27 7.69
C ALA A 885 -10.16 23.04 8.63
N GLY A 886 -11.01 22.94 9.66
CA GLY A 886 -11.09 21.76 10.52
C GLY A 886 -11.79 20.56 9.88
N VAL A 887 -12.73 20.80 8.96
CA VAL A 887 -13.37 19.75 8.15
C VAL A 887 -12.41 19.29 7.04
N ASP A 888 -11.74 20.23 6.36
CA ASP A 888 -10.73 19.95 5.33
C ASP A 888 -9.55 19.13 5.90
N ARG A 889 -9.13 19.40 7.16
CA ARG A 889 -8.08 18.64 7.87
C ARG A 889 -8.43 17.18 8.14
N VAL A 890 -9.71 16.85 8.38
CA VAL A 890 -10.17 15.48 8.69
C VAL A 890 -10.53 14.72 7.41
N GLU A 891 -11.09 15.40 6.40
CA GLU A 891 -11.29 14.83 5.07
C GLU A 891 -9.94 14.53 4.38
N GLY A 892 -8.93 15.40 4.56
CA GLY A 892 -7.56 15.18 4.10
C GLY A 892 -6.83 14.00 4.76
N ALA A 893 -7.42 13.36 5.78
CA ALA A 893 -6.92 12.17 6.45
C ALA A 893 -7.58 10.86 5.97
N GLY A 894 -8.47 10.90 4.97
CA GLY A 894 -9.18 9.73 4.43
C GLY A 894 -10.45 9.33 5.21
N VAL A 895 -10.88 10.13 6.20
CA VAL A 895 -12.11 9.90 6.97
C VAL A 895 -13.30 10.59 6.29
N ILE A 896 -14.40 9.87 6.11
CA ILE A 896 -15.57 10.33 5.35
C ILE A 896 -16.69 10.77 6.31
N PRO A 897 -17.29 11.96 6.14
CA PRO A 897 -18.44 12.40 6.91
C PRO A 897 -19.65 11.46 6.77
N MET A 898 -20.14 10.92 7.88
CA MET A 898 -21.29 10.03 7.94
C MET A 898 -22.61 10.79 8.09
N ARG A 899 -23.68 10.36 7.42
CA ARG A 899 -25.02 10.87 7.72
C ARG A 899 -25.45 10.41 9.12
N PRO A 900 -26.00 11.30 9.97
CA PRO A 900 -26.44 10.96 11.33
C PRO A 900 -27.33 9.73 11.43
N ALA A 901 -28.36 9.65 10.58
CA ALA A 901 -29.33 8.55 10.59
C ALA A 901 -28.66 7.19 10.29
N ASP A 902 -27.72 7.14 9.33
CA ASP A 902 -26.99 5.92 8.99
C ASP A 902 -26.07 5.49 10.12
N ALA A 903 -25.32 6.44 10.69
CA ALA A 903 -24.40 6.18 11.80
C ALA A 903 -25.15 5.64 13.03
N LEU A 904 -26.28 6.24 13.40
CA LEU A 904 -27.13 5.79 14.49
C LEU A 904 -27.73 4.41 14.22
N SER A 905 -28.23 4.17 13.00
CA SER A 905 -28.77 2.87 12.62
C SER A 905 -27.72 1.77 12.76
N VAL A 906 -26.50 2.02 12.30
CA VAL A 906 -25.37 1.06 12.37
C VAL A 906 -24.92 0.83 13.81
N ALA A 907 -24.84 1.89 14.63
CA ALA A 907 -24.40 1.75 16.02
C ALA A 907 -25.37 0.91 16.86
N PHE A 908 -26.68 1.03 16.61
CA PHE A 908 -27.71 0.37 17.42
C PHE A 908 -28.16 -1.00 16.91
N THR A 909 -27.61 -1.48 15.78
CA THR A 909 -27.82 -2.87 15.33
C THR A 909 -26.96 -3.85 16.13
N GLY A 910 -27.62 -4.74 16.90
CA GLY A 910 -27.03 -5.92 17.53
C GLY A 910 -25.86 -5.67 18.51
N ALA A 911 -25.73 -4.47 19.09
CA ALA A 911 -24.56 -4.09 19.87
C ALA A 911 -24.76 -4.33 21.38
N THR A 912 -23.96 -5.23 21.95
CA THR A 912 -23.83 -5.42 23.41
C THR A 912 -22.43 -5.05 23.95
N ALA A 913 -21.56 -4.42 23.14
CA ALA A 913 -20.17 -4.12 23.45
C ALA A 913 -19.72 -2.75 22.91
N ASP A 914 -18.54 -2.28 23.32
CA ASP A 914 -17.94 -1.06 22.77
C ASP A 914 -17.64 -1.22 21.28
N THR A 915 -17.87 -0.16 20.51
CA THR A 915 -17.70 -0.21 19.05
C THR A 915 -17.23 1.12 18.49
N ILE A 916 -16.50 1.05 17.39
CA ILE A 916 -16.14 2.19 16.54
C ILE A 916 -17.10 2.22 15.36
N VAL A 917 -17.73 3.37 15.11
CA VAL A 917 -18.57 3.58 13.92
C VAL A 917 -17.94 4.65 13.07
N ALA A 918 -17.44 4.27 11.90
CA ALA A 918 -16.75 5.17 10.99
C ALA A 918 -17.00 4.81 9.53
N ALA A 919 -16.94 5.82 8.66
CA ALA A 919 -16.78 5.67 7.23
C ALA A 919 -15.43 6.29 6.86
N ALA A 920 -14.64 5.61 6.04
CA ALA A 920 -13.33 6.05 5.61
C ALA A 920 -12.95 5.35 4.31
N ASP A 921 -12.11 6.00 3.50
CA ASP A 921 -11.26 5.27 2.57
C ASP A 921 -10.13 4.63 3.40
N TRP A 922 -10.30 3.34 3.72
CA TRP A 922 -9.35 2.63 4.58
C TRP A 922 -7.95 2.52 3.98
N ALA A 923 -7.81 2.57 2.65
CA ALA A 923 -6.50 2.55 1.99
C ALA A 923 -5.79 3.90 2.14
N GLU A 924 -6.50 5.01 1.90
CA GLU A 924 -5.95 6.36 2.10
C GLU A 924 -5.64 6.61 3.58
N LEU A 925 -6.55 6.23 4.48
CA LEU A 925 -6.32 6.33 5.92
C LEU A 925 -5.10 5.49 6.35
N HIS A 926 -4.95 4.27 5.80
CA HIS A 926 -3.76 3.44 6.06
C HIS A 926 -2.46 4.14 5.66
N ASP A 927 -2.40 4.73 4.47
CA ASP A 927 -1.20 5.41 3.98
C ASP A 927 -0.84 6.62 4.86
N ILE A 928 -1.85 7.38 5.29
CA ILE A 928 -1.65 8.56 6.14
C ILE A 928 -1.20 8.16 7.54
N VAL A 929 -1.87 7.21 8.20
CA VAL A 929 -1.46 6.78 9.54
C VAL A 929 -0.13 6.01 9.52
N SER A 930 0.27 5.44 8.38
CA SER A 930 1.59 4.82 8.18
C SER A 930 2.74 5.83 8.26
N LEU A 931 2.53 7.07 7.83
CA LEU A 931 3.53 8.16 7.99
C LEU A 931 3.87 8.41 9.46
N PHE A 932 2.92 8.12 10.35
CA PHE A 932 3.07 8.28 11.80
C PHE A 932 3.38 6.95 12.51
N GLY A 933 3.73 5.89 11.77
CA GLY A 933 4.08 4.57 12.31
C GLY A 933 2.89 3.70 12.75
N HIS A 934 1.66 4.11 12.43
CA HIS A 934 0.42 3.45 12.88
C HIS A 934 -0.25 2.54 11.83
N GLY A 935 0.35 2.36 10.65
CA GLY A 935 -0.20 1.52 9.56
C GLY A 935 -0.70 0.14 10.01
N PRO A 936 0.08 -0.64 10.78
CA PRO A 936 -0.35 -1.96 11.25
C PRO A 936 -1.62 -1.97 12.10
N LEU A 937 -1.99 -0.85 12.74
CA LEU A 937 -3.20 -0.74 13.55
C LEU A 937 -4.46 -0.87 12.68
N VAL A 938 -4.48 -0.26 11.49
CA VAL A 938 -5.65 -0.22 10.58
C VAL A 938 -5.57 -1.22 9.43
N ALA A 939 -4.47 -1.97 9.32
CA ALA A 939 -4.25 -2.92 8.23
C ALA A 939 -5.39 -3.95 8.05
N GLY A 940 -6.06 -4.36 9.14
CA GLY A 940 -7.20 -5.27 9.09
C GLY A 940 -8.53 -4.66 8.60
N LEU A 941 -8.58 -3.34 8.42
CA LEU A 941 -9.76 -2.63 7.90
C LEU A 941 -9.67 -2.33 6.41
N VAL A 942 -8.45 -2.32 5.86
CA VAL A 942 -8.22 -2.24 4.43
C VAL A 942 -8.88 -3.47 3.82
N PRO A 943 -9.93 -3.31 2.98
CA PRO A 943 -10.58 -4.45 2.36
C PRO A 943 -9.53 -5.32 1.69
N GLU A 944 -9.61 -6.65 1.87
CA GLU A 944 -8.93 -7.56 0.95
C GLU A 944 -9.45 -7.22 -0.44
N ARG A 945 -8.65 -6.49 -1.22
CA ARG A 945 -8.98 -6.21 -2.61
C ARG A 945 -8.83 -7.53 -3.36
N PRO A 946 -9.90 -8.12 -3.94
CA PRO A 946 -9.69 -8.84 -5.20
C PRO A 946 -8.90 -7.88 -6.11
N PRO A 947 -7.85 -8.34 -6.81
CA PRO A 947 -6.88 -7.43 -7.43
C PRO A 947 -7.58 -6.47 -8.40
N ALA A 948 -7.74 -5.21 -7.97
CA ALA A 948 -8.39 -4.11 -8.67
C ALA A 948 -7.49 -2.87 -8.49
N GLN A 949 -6.73 -2.52 -9.52
CA GLN A 949 -7.04 -1.45 -10.48
C GLN A 949 -6.70 -0.08 -9.92
N LEU A 950 -5.42 0.31 -10.05
CA LEU A 950 -5.04 1.72 -9.99
C LEU A 950 -5.76 2.47 -11.12
N ALA A 951 -6.72 3.32 -10.75
CA ALA A 951 -7.12 4.46 -11.56
C ALA A 951 -5.91 5.42 -11.59
N SER A 952 -5.37 5.56 -12.79
CA SER A 952 -4.34 6.51 -13.19
C SER A 952 -4.75 7.94 -12.85
N SER A 953 -3.84 8.74 -12.29
CA SER A 953 -3.94 10.19 -12.45
C SER A 953 -3.92 10.50 -13.95
N VAL A 954 -4.87 11.32 -14.36
CA VAL A 954 -5.04 11.79 -15.73
C VAL A 954 -3.96 12.82 -15.98
N LEU A 955 -3.00 12.52 -16.86
CA LEU A 955 -2.15 13.55 -17.45
C LEU A 955 -3.02 14.47 -18.32
N PRO A 956 -2.93 15.80 -18.18
CA PRO A 956 -3.58 16.75 -19.06
C PRO A 956 -3.04 16.58 -20.50
N THR A 957 -3.96 16.30 -21.40
CA THR A 957 -3.76 16.33 -22.86
C THR A 957 -3.26 17.70 -23.29
N THR A 958 -2.11 17.77 -23.96
CA THR A 958 -1.76 18.89 -24.84
C THR A 958 -1.73 18.45 -26.31
N PRO A 959 -1.97 19.39 -27.24
CA PRO A 959 -2.57 19.12 -28.55
C PRO A 959 -1.56 18.63 -29.58
N SER A 960 -2.03 17.84 -30.55
CA SER A 960 -1.27 17.50 -31.74
C SER A 960 -0.86 18.75 -32.54
N PRO A 961 0.38 18.79 -33.07
CA PRO A 961 0.78 19.76 -34.08
C PRO A 961 0.11 19.43 -35.41
N VAL A 962 -0.65 20.38 -35.96
CA VAL A 962 -1.11 20.35 -37.34
C VAL A 962 0.04 20.81 -38.23
N THR A 963 0.37 19.98 -39.20
CA THR A 963 1.36 20.19 -40.25
C THR A 963 1.03 21.41 -41.12
N ALA A 964 2.06 22.23 -41.35
CA ALA A 964 2.08 23.23 -42.42
C ALA A 964 2.18 22.54 -43.79
N GLY A 965 1.26 22.87 -44.68
CA GLY A 965 1.43 22.76 -46.13
C GLY A 965 1.16 24.13 -46.77
N SER A 966 2.24 24.86 -47.08
CA SER A 966 2.53 25.85 -48.15
C SER A 966 1.43 26.79 -48.75
N PRO A 967 1.86 27.93 -49.36
CA PRO A 967 1.26 29.26 -49.18
C PRO A 967 0.23 29.67 -50.24
N THR A 968 -0.57 30.71 -49.97
CA THR A 968 -0.66 31.94 -50.79
C THR A 968 -1.66 32.99 -50.24
N ALA A 969 -1.17 34.23 -50.16
CA ALA A 969 -1.84 35.52 -50.35
C ALA A 969 -2.71 36.16 -49.22
N SER A 970 -2.16 37.28 -48.71
CA SER A 970 -2.82 38.59 -48.45
C SER A 970 -3.21 38.97 -47.00
N GLU A 971 -2.30 39.74 -46.39
CA GLU A 971 -2.43 40.76 -45.30
C GLU A 971 -3.71 41.66 -45.35
N PRO A 972 -4.14 42.39 -44.28
CA PRO A 972 -3.26 43.10 -43.31
C PRO A 972 -3.66 43.21 -41.81
N ALA A 973 -2.60 43.23 -41.00
CA ALA A 973 -2.28 44.03 -39.80
C ALA A 973 -3.36 44.58 -38.83
N ALA A 974 -3.24 44.18 -37.56
CA ALA A 974 -3.31 45.03 -36.35
C ALA A 974 -2.70 44.30 -35.13
N PRO A 975 -2.29 45.02 -34.07
CA PRO A 975 -0.92 45.29 -33.62
C PRO A 975 -0.25 44.17 -32.80
N GLU A 976 1.09 44.22 -32.75
CA GLU A 976 1.96 43.39 -31.91
C GLU A 976 1.56 43.43 -30.42
N MET A 977 1.34 42.24 -29.87
CA MET A 977 1.54 41.92 -28.45
C MET A 977 2.92 41.24 -28.33
N PRO A 978 3.73 41.55 -27.30
CA PRO A 978 5.07 40.98 -27.17
C PRO A 978 4.99 39.46 -26.98
N ALA A 979 5.99 38.76 -27.51
CA ALA A 979 6.15 37.32 -27.35
C ALA A 979 6.06 36.90 -25.86
N ALA A 980 5.25 35.89 -25.55
CA ALA A 980 5.23 35.26 -24.24
C ALA A 980 6.50 34.40 -24.08
N PRO A 981 7.25 34.55 -22.98
CA PRO A 981 8.48 33.82 -22.71
C PRO A 981 8.19 32.40 -22.19
N THR A 982 9.00 31.43 -22.60
CA THR A 982 9.22 30.17 -21.87
C THR A 982 9.84 30.51 -20.52
N ASP A 983 9.16 30.31 -19.38
CA ASP A 983 9.78 30.68 -18.09
C ASP A 983 9.28 29.85 -16.90
N SER A 984 10.18 29.07 -16.29
CA SER A 984 10.08 28.47 -14.94
C SER A 984 9.66 29.50 -13.87
N ALA A 985 9.86 30.80 -14.13
CA ALA A 985 9.38 31.89 -13.28
C ALA A 985 7.84 31.93 -13.13
N VAL A 986 7.07 31.62 -14.19
CA VAL A 986 5.59 31.66 -14.16
C VAL A 986 5.01 30.50 -13.36
N PHE A 987 5.59 29.29 -13.49
CA PHE A 987 5.21 28.14 -12.66
C PHE A 987 5.50 28.41 -11.19
N ALA A 988 6.68 28.97 -10.92
CA ALA A 988 7.05 29.30 -9.56
C ALA A 988 6.16 30.41 -8.94
N GLU A 989 5.63 31.35 -9.73
CA GLU A 989 4.61 32.31 -9.28
C GLU A 989 3.25 31.66 -8.97
N LEU A 990 2.83 30.64 -9.72
CA LEU A 990 1.61 29.87 -9.44
C LEU A 990 1.76 29.02 -8.17
N VAL A 991 2.92 28.41 -7.97
CA VAL A 991 3.24 27.67 -6.74
C VAL A 991 3.33 28.62 -5.53
N VAL A 992 3.87 29.84 -5.69
CA VAL A 992 3.82 30.89 -4.66
C VAL A 992 2.37 31.27 -4.35
N THR A 993 1.50 31.33 -5.35
CA THR A 993 0.08 31.67 -5.16
C THR A 993 -0.65 30.61 -4.33
N GLU A 994 -0.44 29.32 -4.61
CA GLU A 994 -1.02 28.24 -3.81
C GLU A 994 -0.40 28.14 -2.41
N LEU A 995 0.91 28.38 -2.29
CA LEU A 995 1.58 28.46 -0.99
C LEU A 995 1.03 29.62 -0.15
N ASN A 996 0.85 30.81 -0.73
CA ASN A 996 0.27 31.97 -0.06
C ASN A 996 -1.17 31.71 0.40
N ARG A 997 -1.97 30.97 -0.38
CA ARG A 997 -3.33 30.55 0.00
C ARG A 997 -3.34 29.59 1.18
N VAL A 998 -2.40 28.65 1.23
CA VAL A 998 -2.25 27.70 2.34
C VAL A 998 -1.71 28.39 3.60
N MET A 999 -0.80 29.34 3.42
CA MET A 999 -0.16 30.09 4.50
C MET A 999 -1.00 31.29 4.98
N GLY A 1000 -2.05 31.67 4.24
CA GLY A 1000 -2.87 32.85 4.53
C GLY A 1000 -2.11 34.18 4.41
N ILE A 1001 -1.07 34.25 3.56
CA ILE A 1001 -0.23 35.43 3.37
C ILE A 1001 -0.76 36.26 2.19
N ASP A 1002 -1.25 37.46 2.47
CA ASP A 1002 -1.76 38.40 1.45
C ASP A 1002 -0.61 39.07 0.68
N GLY A 1003 -0.14 38.42 -0.38
CA GLY A 1003 0.63 39.04 -1.46
C GLY A 1003 2.02 39.60 -1.10
N GLY A 1004 2.62 39.16 0.00
CA GLY A 1004 4.01 39.49 0.37
C GLY A 1004 5.03 38.65 -0.43
N ASP A 1005 6.18 39.24 -0.72
CA ASP A 1005 7.32 38.54 -1.35
C ASP A 1005 7.92 37.56 -0.33
N ILE A 1006 7.83 36.25 -0.59
CA ILE A 1006 8.35 35.19 0.29
C ILE A 1006 9.85 35.01 0.01
N ASP A 1007 10.69 34.95 1.04
CA ASP A 1007 12.11 34.60 0.87
C ASP A 1007 12.24 33.14 0.44
N ARG A 1008 12.53 32.96 -0.85
CA ARG A 1008 12.48 31.67 -1.53
C ARG A 1008 13.65 30.74 -1.19
N THR A 1009 14.67 31.28 -0.51
CA THR A 1009 15.90 30.58 -0.13
C THR A 1009 15.85 30.00 1.28
N VAL A 1010 14.82 30.35 2.05
CA VAL A 1010 14.61 29.88 3.41
C VAL A 1010 13.76 28.60 3.41
N PRO A 1011 14.07 27.61 4.26
CA PRO A 1011 13.22 26.43 4.44
C PRO A 1011 11.75 26.78 4.63
N LEU A 1012 10.83 26.12 3.93
CA LEU A 1012 9.40 26.42 4.04
C LEU A 1012 8.86 26.25 5.47
N VAL A 1013 9.42 25.30 6.21
CA VAL A 1013 9.14 25.11 7.65
C VAL A 1013 9.59 26.30 8.52
N ALA A 1014 10.63 27.02 8.11
CA ALA A 1014 11.10 28.23 8.80
C ALA A 1014 10.28 29.48 8.41
N LEU A 1015 9.51 29.40 7.32
CA LEU A 1015 8.49 30.38 6.93
C LEU A 1015 7.13 30.10 7.58
N GLY A 1016 7.03 29.05 8.41
CA GLY A 1016 5.84 28.70 9.17
C GLY A 1016 4.96 27.62 8.53
N LEU A 1017 5.40 26.97 7.45
CA LEU A 1017 4.67 25.88 6.81
C LEU A 1017 4.77 24.61 7.65
N ASP A 1018 3.65 24.18 8.23
CA ASP A 1018 3.59 22.96 9.05
C ASP A 1018 3.19 21.72 8.23
N SER A 1019 3.20 20.53 8.86
CA SER A 1019 2.90 19.26 8.18
C SER A 1019 1.51 19.15 7.59
N LEU A 1020 0.52 19.83 8.17
CA LEU A 1020 -0.85 19.83 7.64
C LEU A 1020 -0.97 20.81 6.49
N GLN A 1021 -0.36 21.98 6.62
CA GLN A 1021 -0.25 22.92 5.51
C GLN A 1021 0.55 22.34 4.34
N ALA A 1022 1.59 21.53 4.59
CA ALA A 1022 2.32 20.84 3.54
C ALA A 1022 1.46 19.78 2.82
N LEU A 1023 0.55 19.10 3.53
CA LEU A 1023 -0.40 18.15 2.96
C LEU A 1023 -1.54 18.85 2.19
N ASP A 1024 -2.07 19.94 2.72
CA ASP A 1024 -3.05 20.80 2.02
C ASP A 1024 -2.42 21.44 0.79
N PHE A 1025 -1.16 21.85 0.89
CA PHE A 1025 -0.37 22.36 -0.22
C PHE A 1025 -0.15 21.25 -1.26
N ARG A 1026 0.16 20.02 -0.85
CA ARG A 1026 0.25 18.87 -1.78
C ARG A 1026 -1.06 18.62 -2.50
N ARG A 1027 -2.17 18.60 -1.77
CA ARG A 1027 -3.51 18.41 -2.34
C ARG A 1027 -3.86 19.53 -3.32
N ARG A 1028 -3.59 20.80 -2.98
CA ARG A 1028 -3.85 21.95 -3.84
C ARG A 1028 -2.95 21.99 -5.07
N VAL A 1029 -1.66 21.71 -4.91
CA VAL A 1029 -0.72 21.58 -6.04
C VAL A 1029 -1.11 20.41 -6.94
N LYS A 1030 -1.57 19.28 -6.37
CA LYS A 1030 -2.08 18.14 -7.15
C LYS A 1030 -3.41 18.43 -7.83
N SER A 1031 -4.31 19.19 -7.19
CA SER A 1031 -5.63 19.54 -7.72
C SER A 1031 -5.57 20.64 -8.79
N GLU A 1032 -4.81 21.70 -8.54
CA GLU A 1032 -4.78 22.92 -9.36
C GLU A 1032 -3.65 22.91 -10.39
N LEU A 1033 -2.53 22.22 -10.09
CA LEU A 1033 -1.33 22.22 -10.93
C LEU A 1033 -0.98 20.82 -11.49
N ASP A 1034 -1.72 19.77 -11.14
CA ASP A 1034 -1.48 18.36 -11.51
C ASP A 1034 -0.01 17.90 -11.31
N ARG A 1035 0.61 18.40 -10.24
CA ARG A 1035 1.96 18.01 -9.82
C ARG A 1035 1.90 17.40 -8.43
N ASP A 1036 2.72 16.37 -8.20
CA ASP A 1036 2.84 15.82 -6.86
C ASP A 1036 3.89 16.61 -6.08
N LEU A 1037 3.55 16.97 -4.85
CA LEU A 1037 4.42 17.75 -3.97
C LEU A 1037 5.16 16.81 -3.02
N PRO A 1038 6.49 16.84 -2.97
CA PRO A 1038 7.29 15.97 -2.08
C PRO A 1038 7.21 16.47 -0.64
N VAL A 1039 6.13 16.12 0.06
CA VAL A 1039 5.86 16.55 1.45
C VAL A 1039 6.99 16.15 2.41
N GLU A 1040 7.62 15.00 2.19
CA GLU A 1040 8.79 14.58 2.97
C GLU A 1040 9.99 15.54 2.82
N ALA A 1041 10.21 16.09 1.63
CA ALA A 1041 11.28 17.06 1.39
C ALA A 1041 10.97 18.42 2.04
N ILE A 1042 9.72 18.85 1.98
CA ILE A 1042 9.23 20.06 2.66
C ILE A 1042 9.46 19.95 4.16
N LEU A 1043 9.03 18.84 4.76
CA LEU A 1043 9.20 18.54 6.18
C LEU A 1043 10.65 18.27 6.58
N GLY A 1044 11.46 17.82 5.62
CA GLY A 1044 12.90 17.69 5.72
C GLY A 1044 13.68 19.02 5.70
N GLY A 1045 12.99 20.16 5.52
CA GLY A 1045 13.59 21.49 5.56
C GLY A 1045 13.95 22.08 4.20
N ALA A 1046 13.36 21.58 3.11
CA ALA A 1046 13.57 22.16 1.79
C ALA A 1046 13.02 23.60 1.70
N SER A 1047 13.77 24.47 1.02
CA SER A 1047 13.37 25.84 0.68
C SER A 1047 12.35 25.84 -0.48
N PHE A 1048 11.67 26.98 -0.68
CA PHE A 1048 10.70 27.12 -1.76
C PHE A 1048 11.31 26.78 -3.13
N ASP A 1049 12.49 27.33 -3.44
CA ASP A 1049 13.15 27.10 -4.72
C ASP A 1049 13.66 25.65 -4.89
N GLU A 1050 13.91 24.93 -3.80
CA GLU A 1050 14.23 23.49 -3.84
C GLU A 1050 12.97 22.65 -4.08
N VAL A 1051 11.84 23.02 -3.47
CA VAL A 1051 10.57 22.33 -3.65
C VAL A 1051 10.02 22.56 -5.05
N VAL A 1052 10.09 23.79 -5.56
CA VAL A 1052 9.79 24.09 -6.97
C VAL A 1052 10.73 23.34 -7.89
N ARG A 1053 12.03 23.25 -7.60
CA ARG A 1053 12.96 22.41 -8.38
C ARG A 1053 12.63 20.93 -8.30
N LEU A 1054 12.22 20.38 -7.17
CA LEU A 1054 11.81 18.98 -7.08
C LEU A 1054 10.53 18.72 -7.89
N MET A 1055 9.65 19.72 -8.02
CA MET A 1055 8.47 19.67 -8.89
C MET A 1055 8.83 19.90 -10.38
N ASP A 1056 9.80 20.77 -10.67
CA ASP A 1056 10.28 21.12 -12.02
C ASP A 1056 11.22 20.04 -12.58
N VAL A 1057 12.02 19.35 -11.78
CA VAL A 1057 12.84 18.20 -12.20
C VAL A 1057 11.94 16.99 -12.52
N GLY A 1058 10.76 16.92 -11.89
CA GLY A 1058 9.65 16.08 -12.34
C GLY A 1058 9.00 16.54 -13.65
N SER A 1059 9.41 17.69 -14.21
CA SER A 1059 8.92 18.26 -15.47
C SER A 1059 9.99 18.39 -16.57
N GLU A 1060 11.27 18.58 -16.24
CA GLU A 1060 12.38 18.73 -17.20
C GLU A 1060 12.89 17.41 -17.76
N THR A 1061 12.62 16.27 -17.11
CA THR A 1061 12.85 14.95 -17.73
C THR A 1061 11.85 14.62 -18.86
N ALA A 1062 10.99 15.58 -19.26
CA ALA A 1062 10.20 15.53 -20.48
C ALA A 1062 10.80 16.34 -21.65
N VAL A 1063 11.89 17.09 -21.47
CA VAL A 1063 12.69 17.67 -22.58
C VAL A 1063 14.17 17.67 -22.20
N GLY A 1064 14.82 16.51 -22.32
CA GLY A 1064 16.28 16.39 -22.26
C GLY A 1064 16.76 15.58 -21.07
N GLY A 1065 16.94 14.27 -21.29
CA GLY A 1065 17.52 13.32 -20.35
C GLY A 1065 17.11 11.91 -20.68
#